data_AF-A0A3M6XP65-F1
#
_entry.id   AF-A0A3M6XP65-F1
#
_cell.length_a   1.000
_cell.length_b   1.000
_cell.length_c   1.000
_cell.angle_alpha   90.00
_cell.angle_beta   90.00
_cell.angle_gamma   90.00
#
_symmetry.space_group_name_H-M   'P 1'
#
loop_
_entity.id
_entity.type
_entity.pdbx_description
1 polymer ?
#
loop_
_entity_poly.entity_id
_entity_poly.type
_entity_poly.pdbx_seq_one_letter_code
_entity_poly.pdbx_strand_id
1 'polypeptide(L)'
;LRTATWWYSIGKAGLETLLQRQYRHPEDQRELLMQPHVDLAKAWWLLSDRLESFDVTDSSTPQSALATSPGERAMQQAVTVLRQRFMGLCASMAKSSLMPPHQSLIQGQDTTIWLTYPQFAPDAAAILSGNKGTSLPTGSSAPPIPPVEALPLGDTREFFNYARSLVSVALNTDEAETDRVTLPCMLTVLRGRRDFQPSIVIASQNDLINIKVGPKQTDSKNLTWHDVSWKASSCGMVIHLPRGFDLSVLMHENDFRTAWNVVQYAKKVEHSMRPEAGEKLVHDVRLSELQYIGSSGSTPFPQDKIKSCSAMVFERHEEYRDGNGLRSLHRGFRLLLVTDPSHKSLSCVSHELYRQDPLYFEMLTDAAANGTTAMVIRVKEEQKQCRMLLVFPNASSRSSLYDVLNGLSISPDECIVGKMAVTSFDLRAALQGDGVSSRGLGQQNLQWQKLGVTNLRPTSIDGRIPTTVESDHLRIIARHTTGCVTDRVNLGKGELQLRLATAETLVPVLQILREPQKDITASVDERHARPEVVDATTDLLRTCRSQATIREFRFASLPDLHNFQAAITGFTVLYDGVAASFGISRRMMVVPIHHKWQAANVRLQLVQAGNVTRVLAFMEDFIHADALCFQIKSSDNFEAGKGDNKGKKWTVKMVDAKFSLPRREKGEIHPEQKIRRRFVNLEGLEYAEEHDDITVSFDTEQERDRFAQALPASTTVGRGITLKRRI
;
A
#
# COMPACT_ATOMS: atom_id res chain seq x y z
N LEU A 1 -50.54 4.37 -3.19
CA LEU A 1 -49.37 3.79 -2.49
C LEU A 1 -48.49 4.84 -1.81
N ARG A 2 -47.90 5.79 -2.56
CA ARG A 2 -46.99 6.81 -2.01
C ARG A 2 -47.54 7.55 -0.78
N THR A 3 -48.77 8.05 -0.87
CA THR A 3 -49.49 8.71 0.24
C THR A 3 -49.69 7.80 1.46
N ALA A 4 -49.98 6.51 1.24
CA ALA A 4 -50.15 5.55 2.33
C ALA A 4 -48.81 5.33 3.05
N THR A 5 -47.73 5.15 2.29
CA THR A 5 -46.36 5.02 2.82
C THR A 5 -45.89 6.28 3.55
N TRP A 6 -46.24 7.46 3.03
CA TRP A 6 -45.95 8.76 3.62
C TRP A 6 -46.54 8.87 5.03
N TRP A 7 -47.86 8.68 5.15
CA TRP A 7 -48.54 8.76 6.45
C TRP A 7 -48.11 7.65 7.41
N TYR A 8 -47.86 6.44 6.90
CA TYR A 8 -47.28 5.37 7.71
C TYR A 8 -45.92 5.77 8.29
N SER A 9 -45.06 6.39 7.48
CA SER A 9 -43.71 6.79 7.90
C SER A 9 -43.75 7.89 8.94
N ILE A 10 -44.59 8.92 8.74
CA ILE A 10 -44.77 10.03 9.69
C ILE A 10 -45.36 9.52 11.00
N GLY A 11 -46.44 8.74 10.92
CA GLY A 11 -47.09 8.18 12.11
C GLY A 11 -46.15 7.28 12.91
N LYS A 12 -45.38 6.41 12.24
CA LYS A 12 -44.38 5.57 12.90
C LYS A 12 -43.28 6.39 13.60
N ALA A 13 -42.69 7.38 12.92
CA ALA A 13 -41.65 8.23 13.51
C ALA A 13 -42.18 9.06 14.70
N GLY A 14 -43.43 9.51 14.61
CA GLY A 14 -44.12 10.19 15.71
C GLY A 14 -44.30 9.30 16.93
N LEU A 15 -44.68 8.02 16.74
CA LEU A 15 -44.78 7.05 17.83
C LEU A 15 -43.43 6.72 18.47
N GLU A 16 -42.37 6.58 17.66
CA GLU A 16 -41.00 6.38 18.18
C GLU A 16 -40.56 7.55 19.08
N THR A 17 -40.94 8.77 18.72
CA THR A 17 -40.70 9.97 19.53
C THR A 17 -41.49 9.94 20.84
N LEU A 18 -42.76 9.52 20.81
CA LEU A 18 -43.57 9.36 22.03
C LEU A 18 -42.99 8.31 22.97
N LEU A 19 -42.54 7.17 22.42
CA LEU A 19 -41.90 6.11 23.20
C LEU A 19 -40.64 6.60 23.92
N GLN A 20 -39.77 7.34 23.21
CA GLN A 20 -38.56 7.92 23.81
C GLN A 20 -38.88 8.92 24.93
N ARG A 21 -39.97 9.70 24.78
CA ARG A 21 -40.43 10.62 25.83
C ARG A 21 -40.94 9.87 27.06
N GLN A 22 -41.74 8.83 26.88
CA GLN A 22 -42.23 7.98 27.97
C GLN A 22 -41.08 7.35 28.77
N TYR A 23 -40.00 6.91 28.11
CA TYR A 23 -38.81 6.39 28.80
C TYR A 23 -38.07 7.46 29.62
N ARG A 24 -38.04 8.72 29.18
CA ARG A 24 -37.37 9.81 29.90
C ARG A 24 -38.22 10.41 31.02
N HIS A 25 -39.55 10.38 30.87
CA HIS A 25 -40.52 10.93 31.81
C HIS A 25 -41.68 9.94 32.02
N PRO A 26 -41.50 8.93 32.90
CA PRO A 26 -42.52 7.90 33.14
C PRO A 26 -43.81 8.44 33.75
N GLU A 27 -43.78 9.60 34.39
CA GLU A 27 -44.96 10.22 35.03
C GLU A 27 -45.90 10.93 34.05
N ASP A 28 -45.48 11.10 32.79
CA ASP A 28 -46.24 11.80 31.74
C ASP A 28 -47.10 10.84 30.90
N GLN A 29 -47.50 9.70 31.48
CA GLN A 29 -48.38 8.70 30.86
C GLN A 29 -49.79 9.27 30.66
N ARG A 30 -49.98 10.07 29.61
CA ARG A 30 -51.31 10.46 29.13
C ARG A 30 -51.76 9.50 28.03
N GLU A 31 -52.79 8.72 28.31
CA GLU A 31 -53.53 7.96 27.30
C GLU A 31 -54.39 8.92 26.46
N LEU A 32 -53.78 9.61 25.50
CA LEU A 32 -54.46 10.53 24.60
C LEU A 32 -54.27 10.12 23.14
N LEU A 33 -55.28 10.37 22.32
CA LEU A 33 -55.17 10.28 20.88
C LEU A 33 -54.24 11.40 20.37
N MET A 34 -52.99 11.04 20.11
CA MET A 34 -51.99 11.94 19.53
C MET A 34 -52.00 11.91 17.99
N GLN A 35 -51.47 12.96 17.35
CA GLN A 35 -51.33 13.07 15.88
C GLN A 35 -50.74 11.82 15.21
N PRO A 36 -49.71 11.14 15.75
CA PRO A 36 -49.16 9.94 15.13
C PRO A 36 -50.18 8.81 14.92
N HIS A 37 -51.16 8.68 15.82
CA HIS A 37 -52.25 7.70 15.67
C HIS A 37 -53.17 8.06 14.51
N VAL A 38 -53.48 9.35 14.35
CA VAL A 38 -54.32 9.85 13.26
C VAL A 38 -53.60 9.67 11.92
N ASP A 39 -52.28 9.93 11.86
CA ASP A 39 -51.49 9.69 10.65
C ASP A 39 -51.44 8.21 10.28
N LEU A 40 -51.32 7.30 11.26
CA LEU A 40 -51.45 5.86 10.99
C LEU A 40 -52.85 5.49 10.53
N ALA A 41 -53.91 6.09 11.08
CA ALA A 41 -55.28 5.87 10.63
C ALA A 41 -55.48 6.32 9.17
N LYS A 42 -54.89 7.47 8.76
CA LYS A 42 -54.88 7.90 7.35
C LYS A 42 -54.23 6.85 6.45
N ALA A 43 -53.08 6.31 6.87
CA ALA A 43 -52.39 5.26 6.12
C ALA A 43 -53.23 3.97 6.01
N TRP A 44 -53.89 3.56 7.12
CA TRP A 44 -54.77 2.39 7.15
C TRP A 44 -56.00 2.54 6.27
N TRP A 45 -56.64 3.72 6.28
CA TRP A 45 -57.76 4.03 5.40
C TRP A 45 -57.35 3.91 3.94
N LEU A 46 -56.21 4.48 3.55
CA LEU A 46 -55.68 4.36 2.18
C LEU A 46 -55.39 2.90 1.79
N LEU A 47 -54.90 2.09 2.73
CA LEU A 47 -54.66 0.66 2.49
C LEU A 47 -55.96 -0.13 2.32
N SER A 48 -56.96 0.14 3.16
CA SER A 48 -58.18 -0.65 3.26
C SER A 48 -59.27 -0.25 2.26
N ASP A 49 -59.28 1.01 1.82
CA ASP A 49 -60.30 1.54 0.89
C ASP A 49 -59.70 1.75 -0.51
N ARG A 50 -58.56 2.45 -0.61
CA ARG A 50 -57.99 2.87 -1.91
C ARG A 50 -57.07 1.85 -2.56
N LEU A 51 -56.50 0.92 -1.79
CA LEU A 51 -55.54 -0.07 -2.26
C LEU A 51 -56.02 -1.51 -2.06
N GLU A 52 -57.30 -1.69 -1.70
CA GLU A 52 -57.92 -3.00 -1.42
C GLU A 52 -57.74 -4.00 -2.57
N SER A 53 -57.93 -3.55 -3.81
CA SER A 53 -57.81 -4.39 -5.02
C SER A 53 -56.40 -4.95 -5.27
N PHE A 54 -55.37 -4.40 -4.60
CA PHE A 54 -53.98 -4.85 -4.70
C PHE A 54 -53.56 -5.69 -3.49
N ASP A 55 -54.46 -5.91 -2.54
CA ASP A 55 -54.20 -6.72 -1.37
C ASP A 55 -54.48 -8.21 -1.65
N VAL A 56 -53.46 -9.03 -1.47
CA VAL A 56 -53.52 -10.50 -1.71
C VAL A 56 -53.32 -11.27 -0.40
N THR A 57 -53.44 -10.61 0.75
CA THR A 57 -53.21 -11.25 2.06
C THR A 57 -54.41 -12.07 2.57
N ASP A 58 -55.61 -11.85 2.03
CA ASP A 58 -56.80 -12.65 2.33
C ASP A 58 -56.99 -13.79 1.31
N SER A 59 -57.24 -15.00 1.83
CA SER A 59 -57.39 -16.26 1.09
C SER A 59 -58.67 -16.36 0.24
N SER A 60 -59.49 -15.30 0.22
CA SER A 60 -60.73 -15.17 -0.55
C SER A 60 -60.56 -14.43 -1.89
N THR A 61 -59.33 -14.10 -2.28
CA THR A 61 -59.06 -13.33 -3.50
C THR A 61 -59.37 -14.15 -4.77
N PRO A 62 -60.29 -13.69 -5.66
CA PRO A 62 -60.65 -14.41 -6.87
C PRO A 62 -59.47 -14.49 -7.85
N GLN A 63 -59.37 -15.57 -8.64
CA GLN A 63 -58.31 -15.79 -9.67
C GLN A 63 -58.18 -14.65 -10.70
N SER A 64 -59.16 -13.75 -10.79
CA SER A 64 -59.14 -12.51 -11.58
C SER A 64 -58.21 -11.41 -11.02
N ALA A 65 -57.71 -11.53 -9.79
CA ALA A 65 -56.84 -10.56 -9.11
C ALA A 65 -55.33 -10.86 -9.28
N LEU A 66 -54.97 -11.88 -10.07
CA LEU A 66 -53.56 -12.17 -10.40
C LEU A 66 -53.04 -11.09 -11.36
N ALA A 67 -52.09 -10.28 -10.89
CA ALA A 67 -51.52 -9.17 -11.65
C ALA A 67 -50.97 -9.63 -13.02
N THR A 68 -51.46 -8.97 -14.07
CA THR A 68 -51.15 -9.33 -15.46
C THR A 68 -49.89 -8.63 -15.95
N SER A 69 -49.65 -7.42 -15.45
CA SER A 69 -48.46 -6.63 -15.80
C SER A 69 -47.36 -6.69 -14.73
N PRO A 70 -46.08 -6.50 -15.10
CA PRO A 70 -44.98 -6.35 -14.14
C PRO A 70 -45.20 -5.21 -13.13
N GLY A 71 -45.85 -4.11 -13.54
CA GLY A 71 -46.14 -2.96 -12.68
C GLY A 71 -47.20 -3.25 -11.62
N GLU A 72 -48.27 -3.94 -11.99
CA GLU A 72 -49.29 -4.40 -11.04
C GLU A 72 -48.71 -5.38 -10.02
N ARG A 73 -47.83 -6.29 -10.45
CA ARG A 73 -47.13 -7.22 -9.53
C ARG A 73 -46.29 -6.47 -8.50
N ALA A 74 -45.56 -5.43 -8.93
CA ALA A 74 -44.78 -4.60 -8.01
C ALA A 74 -45.67 -3.82 -7.04
N MET A 75 -46.84 -3.33 -7.49
CA MET A 75 -47.83 -2.65 -6.64
C MET A 75 -48.41 -3.60 -5.59
N GLN A 76 -48.84 -4.80 -5.98
CA GLN A 76 -49.36 -5.82 -5.06
C GLN A 76 -48.33 -6.16 -3.97
N GLN A 77 -47.09 -6.44 -4.38
CA GLN A 77 -46.00 -6.73 -3.43
C GLN A 77 -45.80 -5.58 -2.44
N ALA A 78 -45.82 -4.33 -2.90
CA ALA A 78 -45.64 -3.17 -2.05
C ALA A 78 -46.80 -2.96 -1.06
N VAL A 79 -48.04 -3.17 -1.49
CA VAL A 79 -49.24 -3.11 -0.63
C VAL A 79 -49.18 -4.19 0.43
N THR A 80 -48.88 -5.44 0.05
CA THR A 80 -48.69 -6.56 0.98
C THR A 80 -47.62 -6.25 2.03
N VAL A 81 -46.45 -5.75 1.61
CA VAL A 81 -45.36 -5.39 2.55
C VAL A 81 -45.79 -4.27 3.48
N LEU A 82 -46.45 -3.22 2.98
CA LEU A 82 -46.92 -2.11 3.80
C LEU A 82 -47.95 -2.58 4.85
N ARG A 83 -48.90 -3.43 4.46
CA ARG A 83 -49.89 -4.02 5.38
C ARG A 83 -49.25 -4.89 6.45
N GLN A 84 -48.31 -5.76 6.09
CA GLN A 84 -47.55 -6.56 7.05
C GLN A 84 -46.78 -5.69 8.06
N ARG A 85 -46.15 -4.62 7.58
CA ARG A 85 -45.43 -3.65 8.43
C ARG A 85 -46.38 -2.87 9.34
N PHE A 86 -47.58 -2.57 8.86
CA PHE A 86 -48.64 -1.93 9.65
C PHE A 86 -49.11 -2.85 10.79
N MET A 87 -49.44 -4.12 10.48
CA MET A 87 -49.85 -5.11 11.49
C MET A 87 -48.78 -5.35 12.54
N GLY A 88 -47.51 -5.44 12.11
CA GLY A 88 -46.38 -5.55 13.04
C GLY A 88 -46.23 -4.32 13.95
N LEU A 89 -46.51 -3.12 13.43
CA LEU A 89 -46.50 -1.90 14.23
C LEU A 89 -47.64 -1.90 15.25
N CYS A 90 -48.86 -2.28 14.88
CA CYS A 90 -49.98 -2.41 15.82
C CYS A 90 -49.67 -3.38 16.96
N ALA A 91 -49.08 -4.55 16.65
CA ALA A 91 -48.65 -5.51 17.67
C ALA A 91 -47.57 -4.91 18.61
N SER A 92 -46.62 -4.14 18.06
CA SER A 92 -45.63 -3.42 18.86
C SER A 92 -46.26 -2.37 19.77
N MET A 93 -47.22 -1.58 19.26
CA MET A 93 -47.94 -0.56 20.02
C MET A 93 -48.73 -1.15 21.18
N ALA A 94 -49.40 -2.28 20.95
CA ALA A 94 -50.13 -3.01 21.98
C ALA A 94 -49.18 -3.50 23.09
N LYS A 95 -47.98 -3.97 22.73
CA LYS A 95 -46.96 -4.40 23.69
C LYS A 95 -46.35 -3.25 24.50
N SER A 96 -46.24 -2.06 23.90
CA SER A 96 -45.60 -0.90 24.52
C SER A 96 -46.60 0.10 25.14
N SER A 97 -47.88 -0.27 25.30
CA SER A 97 -48.95 0.61 25.80
C SER A 97 -49.04 1.96 25.05
N LEU A 98 -48.83 1.92 23.73
CA LEU A 98 -48.96 3.08 22.83
C LEU A 98 -50.25 3.02 22.00
N MET A 99 -51.19 2.14 22.35
CA MET A 99 -52.48 2.11 21.68
C MET A 99 -53.29 3.34 22.09
N PRO A 100 -54.02 3.96 21.15
CA PRO A 100 -54.93 5.05 21.51
C PRO A 100 -56.09 4.51 22.37
N PRO A 101 -56.69 5.35 23.24
CA PRO A 101 -57.84 4.93 24.04
C PRO A 101 -59.02 4.56 23.14
N HIS A 102 -59.77 3.51 23.53
CA HIS A 102 -60.89 2.94 22.77
C HIS A 102 -62.03 3.94 22.46
N GLN A 103 -62.15 5.02 23.24
CA GLN A 103 -63.20 6.05 23.09
C GLN A 103 -62.60 7.45 22.89
N SER A 104 -61.64 7.58 21.98
CA SER A 104 -61.04 8.88 21.66
C SER A 104 -61.67 9.52 20.42
N LEU A 105 -62.11 10.76 20.55
CA LEU A 105 -62.50 11.58 19.41
C LEU A 105 -61.28 12.31 18.84
N ILE A 106 -61.26 12.49 17.52
CA ILE A 106 -60.29 13.37 16.86
C ILE A 106 -60.70 14.82 17.20
N GLN A 107 -59.94 15.47 18.09
CA GLN A 107 -60.14 16.83 18.56
C GLN A 107 -58.83 17.60 18.47
N GLY A 108 -58.70 18.43 17.43
CA GLY A 108 -57.53 19.27 17.19
C GLY A 108 -56.37 18.61 16.44
N GLN A 109 -56.44 17.32 16.13
CA GLN A 109 -55.48 16.65 15.23
C GLN A 109 -55.81 16.95 13.77
N ASP A 110 -54.78 17.03 12.94
CA ASP A 110 -54.89 17.28 11.51
C ASP A 110 -55.37 16.01 10.79
N THR A 111 -56.51 16.13 10.11
CA THR A 111 -57.16 15.05 9.33
C THR A 111 -56.90 15.16 7.83
N THR A 112 -56.12 16.14 7.36
CA THR A 112 -55.77 16.28 5.94
C THR A 112 -55.05 15.04 5.43
N ILE A 113 -55.54 14.50 4.30
CA ILE A 113 -54.98 13.30 3.67
C ILE A 113 -54.04 13.68 2.53
N TRP A 114 -54.50 14.60 1.69
CA TRP A 114 -53.76 15.07 0.51
C TRP A 114 -53.16 16.43 0.79
N LEU A 115 -51.83 16.51 0.69
CA LEU A 115 -51.10 17.75 0.82
C LEU A 115 -51.24 18.56 -0.47
N THR A 116 -51.49 19.86 -0.33
CA THR A 116 -51.53 20.79 -1.46
C THR A 116 -50.12 21.25 -1.79
N TYR A 117 -49.73 21.09 -3.05
CA TYR A 117 -48.48 21.62 -3.59
C TYR A 117 -48.79 22.70 -4.64
N PRO A 118 -47.96 23.74 -4.78
CA PRO A 118 -48.17 24.80 -5.76
C PRO A 118 -47.95 24.29 -7.19
N GLN A 119 -48.54 24.99 -8.15
CA GLN A 119 -48.36 24.70 -9.57
C GLN A 119 -47.13 25.46 -10.08
N PHE A 120 -46.06 24.73 -10.38
CA PHE A 120 -44.86 25.30 -10.99
C PHE A 120 -45.03 25.45 -12.51
N ALA A 121 -44.32 26.43 -13.08
CA ALA A 121 -44.15 26.52 -14.52
C ALA A 121 -43.66 25.18 -15.12
N PRO A 122 -44.04 24.82 -16.37
CA PRO A 122 -43.77 23.50 -16.94
C PRO A 122 -42.29 23.09 -16.97
N ASP A 123 -41.39 24.06 -17.09
CA ASP A 123 -39.94 23.85 -17.06
C ASP A 123 -39.44 23.49 -15.65
N ALA A 124 -39.88 24.20 -14.61
CA ALA A 124 -39.59 23.89 -13.22
C ALA A 124 -40.20 22.54 -12.81
N ALA A 125 -41.45 22.27 -13.19
CA ALA A 125 -42.13 20.99 -12.92
C ALA A 125 -41.44 19.79 -13.61
N ALA A 126 -40.97 19.95 -14.85
CA ALA A 126 -40.22 18.90 -15.55
C ALA A 126 -38.92 18.55 -14.83
N ILE A 127 -38.22 19.56 -14.29
CA ILE A 127 -36.98 19.36 -13.55
C ILE A 127 -37.24 18.69 -12.19
N LEU A 128 -38.24 19.16 -11.44
CA LEU A 128 -38.59 18.60 -10.13
C LEU A 128 -39.04 17.15 -10.22
N SER A 129 -39.76 16.77 -11.29
CA SER A 129 -40.21 15.39 -11.53
C SER A 129 -39.10 14.43 -12.00
N GLY A 130 -37.87 14.92 -12.19
CA GLY A 130 -36.74 14.11 -12.67
C GLY A 130 -36.74 13.87 -14.19
N ASN A 131 -37.69 14.46 -14.92
CA ASN A 131 -37.79 14.35 -16.37
C ASN A 131 -36.85 15.34 -17.07
N LYS A 132 -35.67 14.87 -17.49
CA LYS A 132 -34.74 15.63 -18.35
C LYS A 132 -35.18 15.68 -19.83
N GLY A 133 -36.49 15.69 -20.09
CA GLY A 133 -37.03 15.92 -21.42
C GLY A 133 -36.97 17.40 -21.76
N THR A 134 -36.42 17.72 -22.92
CA THR A 134 -36.68 18.99 -23.61
C THR A 134 -38.18 19.25 -23.64
N SER A 135 -38.60 20.51 -23.63
CA SER A 135 -39.99 20.99 -23.72
C SER A 135 -40.76 20.56 -25.00
N LEU A 136 -40.29 19.54 -25.71
CA LEU A 136 -40.98 18.89 -26.83
C LEU A 136 -41.41 17.46 -26.46
N PRO A 137 -42.63 17.04 -26.82
CA PRO A 137 -43.22 15.74 -26.45
C PRO A 137 -42.64 14.53 -27.20
N THR A 138 -41.40 14.60 -27.71
CA THR A 138 -40.83 13.59 -28.63
C THR A 138 -39.49 12.97 -28.19
N GLY A 139 -38.96 13.30 -27.01
CA GLY A 139 -37.75 12.68 -26.46
C GLY A 139 -38.06 11.68 -25.35
N SER A 140 -37.43 10.50 -25.38
CA SER A 140 -37.65 9.43 -24.39
C SER A 140 -37.50 9.94 -22.95
N SER A 141 -38.60 9.97 -22.20
CA SER A 141 -38.62 10.29 -20.78
C SER A 141 -37.76 9.30 -20.01
N ALA A 142 -36.96 9.77 -19.06
CA ALA A 142 -36.38 8.88 -18.05
C ALA A 142 -37.55 8.17 -17.34
N PRO A 143 -37.47 6.86 -17.06
CA PRO A 143 -38.55 6.16 -16.38
C PRO A 143 -38.77 6.80 -14.99
N PRO A 144 -40.02 7.07 -14.61
CA PRO A 144 -40.34 7.67 -13.31
C PRO A 144 -39.82 6.77 -12.18
N ILE A 145 -39.27 7.37 -11.12
CA ILE A 145 -38.82 6.63 -9.93
C ILE A 145 -40.01 5.85 -9.38
N PRO A 146 -39.95 4.50 -9.31
CA PRO A 146 -41.05 3.72 -8.78
C PRO A 146 -41.40 4.16 -7.36
N PRO A 147 -42.68 4.24 -6.95
CA PRO A 147 -43.07 4.66 -5.61
C PRO A 147 -42.41 3.84 -4.48
N VAL A 148 -42.07 2.58 -4.77
CA VAL A 148 -41.38 1.65 -3.87
C VAL A 148 -39.90 2.01 -3.67
N GLU A 149 -39.26 2.60 -4.69
CA GLU A 149 -37.90 3.13 -4.61
C GLU A 149 -37.88 4.56 -4.06
N ALA A 150 -38.93 5.35 -4.32
CA ALA A 150 -39.07 6.71 -3.79
C ALA A 150 -39.19 6.72 -2.27
N LEU A 151 -40.03 5.81 -1.71
CA LEU A 151 -40.29 5.69 -0.28
C LEU A 151 -40.16 4.22 0.18
N PRO A 152 -38.97 3.62 0.16
CA PRO A 152 -38.79 2.21 0.52
C PRO A 152 -38.95 2.03 2.01
N LEU A 153 -39.78 1.08 2.45
CA LEU A 153 -40.10 0.84 3.86
C LEU A 153 -38.92 0.28 4.70
N GLY A 154 -37.88 -0.22 4.06
CA GLY A 154 -36.66 -0.74 4.68
C GLY A 154 -35.64 -1.17 3.62
N ASP A 155 -34.72 -2.06 4.00
CA ASP A 155 -33.75 -2.64 3.05
C ASP A 155 -34.47 -3.49 1.99
N THR A 156 -34.04 -3.37 0.73
CA THR A 156 -34.56 -4.15 -0.40
C THR A 156 -33.49 -5.09 -0.94
N ARG A 157 -33.81 -5.87 -1.98
CA ARG A 157 -32.82 -6.71 -2.69
C ARG A 157 -31.73 -5.90 -3.38
N GLU A 158 -31.99 -4.63 -3.67
CA GLU A 158 -31.10 -3.76 -4.44
C GLU A 158 -30.43 -2.71 -3.58
N PHE A 159 -31.11 -2.21 -2.54
CA PHE A 159 -30.66 -1.08 -1.75
C PHE A 159 -30.65 -1.35 -0.25
N PHE A 160 -29.66 -0.79 0.43
CA PHE A 160 -29.69 -0.53 1.86
C PHE A 160 -30.35 0.81 2.13
N ASN A 161 -31.32 0.82 3.05
CA ASN A 161 -31.95 2.03 3.56
C ASN A 161 -31.31 2.43 4.89
N TYR A 162 -30.71 3.62 4.92
CA TYR A 162 -30.05 4.16 6.11
C TYR A 162 -30.95 5.06 6.93
N ALA A 163 -31.73 5.89 6.27
CA ALA A 163 -32.56 6.90 6.92
C ALA A 163 -33.71 7.33 6.02
N ARG A 164 -34.80 7.72 6.66
CA ARG A 164 -35.93 8.40 6.04
C ARG A 164 -36.36 9.54 6.95
N SER A 165 -36.37 10.77 6.43
CA SER A 165 -36.70 11.96 7.19
C SER A 165 -37.68 12.85 6.44
N LEU A 166 -38.53 13.54 7.20
CA LEU A 166 -39.36 14.62 6.66
C LEU A 166 -38.48 15.86 6.53
N VAL A 167 -38.52 16.48 5.35
CA VAL A 167 -37.70 17.64 5.01
C VAL A 167 -38.56 18.76 4.43
N SER A 168 -38.11 19.98 4.65
CA SER A 168 -38.69 21.18 4.06
C SER A 168 -37.90 21.55 2.81
N VAL A 169 -38.55 21.56 1.66
CA VAL A 169 -37.92 21.80 0.36
C VAL A 169 -38.45 23.09 -0.26
N ALA A 170 -37.57 23.94 -0.79
CA ALA A 170 -37.97 25.20 -1.41
C ALA A 170 -37.19 25.38 -2.72
N LEU A 171 -37.89 25.76 -3.80
CA LEU A 171 -37.28 26.05 -5.09
C LEU A 171 -37.14 27.57 -5.23
N ASN A 172 -35.98 28.04 -5.67
CA ASN A 172 -35.83 29.45 -6.03
C ASN A 172 -36.36 29.67 -7.45
N THR A 173 -37.34 30.56 -7.61
CA THR A 173 -37.99 30.87 -8.90
C THR A 173 -38.22 32.37 -9.04
N ASP A 174 -38.49 32.84 -10.26
CA ASP A 174 -38.76 34.28 -10.49
C ASP A 174 -40.22 34.66 -10.17
N GLU A 175 -41.10 33.68 -10.01
CA GLU A 175 -42.52 33.85 -9.71
C GLU A 175 -42.79 33.91 -8.20
N ALA A 176 -43.49 34.96 -7.73
CA ALA A 176 -43.74 35.18 -6.29
C ALA A 176 -44.59 34.08 -5.62
N GLU A 177 -45.43 33.36 -6.37
CA GLU A 177 -46.30 32.30 -5.85
C GLU A 177 -45.57 30.96 -5.67
N THR A 178 -44.39 30.81 -6.26
CA THR A 178 -43.60 29.57 -6.25
C THR A 178 -42.20 29.78 -5.67
N ASP A 179 -41.73 31.03 -5.57
CA ASP A 179 -40.41 31.36 -5.07
C ASP A 179 -40.30 31.05 -3.58
N ARG A 180 -39.38 30.16 -3.25
CA ARG A 180 -39.03 29.75 -1.88
C ARG A 180 -40.22 29.25 -1.06
N VAL A 181 -41.31 28.83 -1.71
CA VAL A 181 -42.43 28.18 -1.04
C VAL A 181 -41.93 26.87 -0.43
N THR A 182 -42.20 26.69 0.86
CA THR A 182 -41.74 25.51 1.59
C THR A 182 -42.68 24.34 1.37
N LEU A 183 -42.15 23.27 0.79
CA LEU A 183 -42.85 22.06 0.38
C LEU A 183 -42.42 20.90 1.27
N PRO A 184 -43.35 20.20 1.95
CA PRO A 184 -43.01 19.01 2.69
C PRO A 184 -42.62 17.89 1.72
N CYS A 185 -41.40 17.38 1.86
CA CYS A 185 -40.90 16.23 1.11
C CYS A 185 -40.31 15.19 2.06
N MET A 186 -40.11 13.98 1.55
CA MET A 186 -39.44 12.91 2.27
C MET A 186 -38.10 12.65 1.62
N LEU A 187 -37.04 12.71 2.42
CA LEU A 187 -35.69 12.40 2.00
C LEU A 187 -35.36 10.98 2.47
N THR A 188 -34.95 10.13 1.54
CA THR A 188 -34.48 8.77 1.82
C THR A 188 -33.02 8.63 1.44
N VAL A 189 -32.19 8.10 2.33
CA VAL A 189 -30.78 7.81 2.08
C VAL A 189 -30.62 6.32 1.73
N LEU A 190 -30.17 6.04 0.51
CA LEU A 190 -30.11 4.69 -0.06
C LEU A 190 -28.71 4.39 -0.60
N ARG A 191 -28.17 3.20 -0.37
CA ARG A 191 -26.95 2.73 -1.06
C ARG A 191 -27.24 1.44 -1.80
N GLY A 192 -26.85 1.36 -3.07
CA GLY A 192 -26.92 0.11 -3.82
C GLY A 192 -26.03 -0.95 -3.16
N ARG A 193 -26.46 -2.20 -3.13
CA ARG A 193 -25.68 -3.30 -2.52
C ARG A 193 -24.38 -3.64 -3.27
N ARG A 194 -24.16 -3.01 -4.42
CA ARG A 194 -22.93 -3.12 -5.23
C ARG A 194 -22.13 -1.82 -5.24
N ASP A 195 -22.66 -0.76 -4.64
CA ASP A 195 -22.09 0.58 -4.68
C ASP A 195 -21.50 0.94 -3.32
N PHE A 196 -20.34 1.62 -3.34
CA PHE A 196 -19.77 2.21 -2.14
C PHE A 196 -20.45 3.53 -1.78
N GLN A 197 -20.78 4.36 -2.78
CA GLN A 197 -21.42 5.65 -2.53
C GLN A 197 -22.95 5.52 -2.38
N PRO A 198 -23.55 6.16 -1.36
CA PRO A 198 -24.98 6.30 -1.26
C PRO A 198 -25.52 7.32 -2.27
N SER A 199 -26.83 7.27 -2.43
CA SER A 199 -27.71 8.19 -3.12
C SER A 199 -28.76 8.71 -2.14
N ILE A 200 -29.34 9.86 -2.45
CA ILE A 200 -30.51 10.40 -1.77
C ILE A 200 -31.66 10.50 -2.77
N VAL A 201 -32.86 10.18 -2.30
CA VAL A 201 -34.10 10.35 -3.06
C VAL A 201 -34.99 11.30 -2.28
N ILE A 202 -35.43 12.38 -2.92
CA ILE A 202 -36.36 13.35 -2.37
C ILE A 202 -37.66 13.22 -3.14
N ALA A 203 -38.73 12.88 -2.42
CA ALA A 203 -40.05 12.68 -3.00
C ALA A 203 -41.10 13.50 -2.25
N SER A 204 -41.96 14.21 -2.99
CA SER A 204 -43.20 14.78 -2.45
C SER A 204 -44.24 13.68 -2.21
N GLN A 205 -45.33 14.00 -1.51
CA GLN A 205 -46.45 13.08 -1.32
C GLN A 205 -47.16 12.78 -2.66
N ASN A 206 -47.25 13.79 -3.55
CA ASN A 206 -47.62 13.62 -4.96
C ASN A 206 -46.37 13.37 -5.83
N ASP A 207 -46.54 13.32 -7.15
CA ASP A 207 -45.44 13.07 -8.10
C ASP A 207 -44.73 14.36 -8.58
N LEU A 208 -44.92 15.51 -7.91
CA LEU A 208 -44.31 16.78 -8.30
C LEU A 208 -42.79 16.76 -8.16
N ILE A 209 -42.29 16.32 -7.00
CA ILE A 209 -40.86 16.23 -6.68
C ILE A 209 -40.46 14.75 -6.66
N ASN A 210 -39.52 14.39 -7.51
CA ASN A 210 -38.93 13.06 -7.66
C ASN A 210 -37.44 13.21 -8.03
N ILE A 211 -36.64 13.67 -7.07
CA ILE A 211 -35.24 14.02 -7.29
C ILE A 211 -34.36 12.92 -6.71
N LYS A 212 -33.44 12.39 -7.52
CA LYS A 212 -32.42 11.43 -7.09
C LYS A 212 -31.05 12.03 -7.32
N VAL A 213 -30.25 12.11 -6.26
CA VAL A 213 -28.83 12.49 -6.32
C VAL A 213 -27.99 11.31 -5.90
N GLY A 214 -26.93 10.99 -6.65
CA GLY A 214 -26.08 9.85 -6.33
C GLY A 214 -24.66 9.94 -6.88
N PRO A 215 -23.91 8.83 -6.89
CA PRO A 215 -22.62 8.78 -7.58
C PRO A 215 -22.80 9.01 -9.08
N LYS A 216 -21.75 9.56 -9.71
CA LYS A 216 -21.70 9.74 -11.17
C LYS A 216 -21.63 8.36 -11.84
N GLN A 217 -22.65 7.99 -12.61
CA GLN A 217 -22.62 6.81 -13.49
C GLN A 217 -22.26 7.24 -14.92
N THR A 218 -21.38 6.48 -15.58
CA THR A 218 -20.77 6.81 -16.88
C THR A 218 -21.80 7.14 -17.98
N ASP A 219 -22.95 6.49 -17.95
CA ASP A 219 -23.98 6.60 -19.00
C ASP A 219 -25.21 7.43 -18.57
N SER A 220 -25.22 7.97 -17.35
CA SER A 220 -26.40 8.66 -16.81
C SER A 220 -26.17 10.17 -16.69
N LYS A 221 -27.07 10.96 -17.27
CA LYS A 221 -27.17 12.41 -17.00
C LYS A 221 -27.87 12.68 -15.67
N ASN A 222 -27.66 11.87 -14.62
CA ASN A 222 -28.34 12.04 -13.33
C ASN A 222 -27.65 13.11 -12.47
N LEU A 223 -28.36 13.66 -11.48
CA LEU A 223 -27.77 14.57 -10.50
C LEU A 223 -26.74 13.82 -9.66
N THR A 224 -25.60 14.46 -9.43
CA THR A 224 -24.49 13.87 -8.71
C THR A 224 -24.16 14.64 -7.45
N TRP A 225 -23.29 14.08 -6.62
CA TRP A 225 -22.77 14.78 -5.45
C TRP A 225 -22.01 16.09 -5.75
N HIS A 226 -21.66 16.38 -7.01
CA HIS A 226 -21.08 17.69 -7.41
C HIS A 226 -22.13 18.79 -7.48
N ASP A 227 -23.39 18.41 -7.68
CA ASP A 227 -24.52 19.33 -7.77
C ASP A 227 -25.06 19.69 -6.38
N VAL A 228 -24.41 19.25 -5.29
CA VAL A 228 -24.89 19.43 -3.92
C VAL A 228 -23.93 20.25 -3.07
N SER A 229 -24.44 21.35 -2.55
CA SER A 229 -23.77 22.24 -1.60
C SER A 229 -24.36 22.08 -0.21
N TRP A 230 -23.65 21.40 0.69
CA TRP A 230 -24.11 21.19 2.07
C TRP A 230 -23.98 22.47 2.92
N LYS A 231 -24.97 22.70 3.78
CA LYS A 231 -25.09 23.87 4.66
C LYS A 231 -25.21 23.41 6.11
N ALA A 232 -24.07 23.08 6.72
CA ALA A 232 -24.02 22.54 8.08
C ALA A 232 -24.59 23.49 9.14
N SER A 233 -24.40 24.81 8.98
CA SER A 233 -24.94 25.82 9.90
C SER A 233 -26.47 25.87 9.95
N SER A 234 -27.14 25.48 8.86
CA SER A 234 -28.60 25.51 8.74
C SER A 234 -29.22 24.10 8.68
N CYS A 235 -28.45 23.06 9.02
CA CYS A 235 -28.88 21.66 8.91
C CYS A 235 -29.52 21.33 7.54
N GLY A 236 -28.94 21.83 6.45
CA GLY A 236 -29.54 21.73 5.11
C GLY A 236 -28.54 21.48 3.99
N MET A 237 -29.04 21.45 2.77
CA MET A 237 -28.24 21.43 1.54
C MET A 237 -28.96 22.15 0.41
N VAL A 238 -28.19 22.64 -0.55
CA VAL A 238 -28.69 23.18 -1.82
C VAL A 238 -28.33 22.22 -2.93
N ILE A 239 -29.30 21.85 -3.75
CA ILE A 239 -29.11 21.01 -4.94
C ILE A 239 -29.26 21.91 -6.17
N HIS A 240 -28.19 22.03 -6.93
CA HIS A 240 -28.12 22.78 -8.18
C HIS A 240 -28.75 21.94 -9.29
N LEU A 241 -29.92 22.37 -9.75
CA LEU A 241 -30.69 21.68 -10.77
C LEU A 241 -30.33 22.23 -12.17
N PRO A 242 -30.63 21.48 -13.25
CA PRO A 242 -30.46 21.99 -14.62
C PRO A 242 -31.21 23.30 -14.83
N ARG A 243 -30.80 24.08 -15.84
CA ARG A 243 -31.40 25.39 -16.19
C ARG A 243 -31.27 26.48 -15.12
N GLY A 244 -30.39 26.31 -14.14
CA GLY A 244 -30.05 27.35 -13.15
C GLY A 244 -30.96 27.42 -11.93
N PHE A 245 -31.85 26.44 -11.75
CA PHE A 245 -32.68 26.35 -10.56
C PHE A 245 -31.89 25.83 -9.36
N ASP A 246 -32.16 26.39 -8.18
CA ASP A 246 -31.58 25.93 -6.92
C ASP A 246 -32.68 25.41 -5.98
N LEU A 247 -32.51 24.17 -5.53
CA LEU A 247 -33.41 23.53 -4.57
C LEU A 247 -32.80 23.53 -3.18
N SER A 248 -33.39 24.26 -2.27
CA SER A 248 -33.01 24.28 -0.86
C SER A 248 -33.71 23.16 -0.11
N VAL A 249 -32.96 22.36 0.65
CA VAL A 249 -33.47 21.25 1.48
C VAL A 249 -33.07 21.49 2.92
N LEU A 250 -34.04 21.65 3.80
CA LEU A 250 -33.86 21.83 5.24
C LEU A 250 -34.28 20.56 5.99
N MET A 251 -33.41 20.08 6.87
CA MET A 251 -33.59 18.87 7.68
C MET A 251 -33.59 19.21 9.17
N HIS A 252 -34.15 18.32 9.98
CA HIS A 252 -33.90 18.35 11.42
C HIS A 252 -32.43 17.99 11.72
N GLU A 253 -31.85 18.50 12.82
CA GLU A 253 -30.43 18.35 13.14
C GLU A 253 -29.93 16.89 13.15
N ASN A 254 -30.68 15.99 13.81
CA ASN A 254 -30.35 14.56 13.86
C ASN A 254 -30.39 13.89 12.49
N ASP A 255 -31.35 14.26 11.65
CA ASP A 255 -31.52 13.71 10.31
C ASP A 255 -30.42 14.20 9.38
N PHE A 256 -30.09 15.49 9.47
CA PHE A 256 -28.96 16.09 8.78
C PHE A 256 -27.66 15.36 9.13
N ARG A 257 -27.36 15.19 10.42
CA ARG A 257 -26.15 14.49 10.88
C ARG A 257 -26.10 13.06 10.35
N THR A 258 -27.22 12.35 10.38
CA THR A 258 -27.29 10.96 9.88
C THR A 258 -27.01 10.89 8.39
N ALA A 259 -27.71 11.69 7.58
CA ALA A 259 -27.51 11.72 6.13
C ALA A 259 -26.09 12.17 5.76
N TRP A 260 -25.60 13.24 6.38
CA TRP A 260 -24.25 13.76 6.20
C TRP A 260 -23.20 12.71 6.53
N ASN A 261 -23.27 12.08 7.70
CA ASN A 261 -22.28 11.10 8.14
C ASN A 261 -22.23 9.88 7.22
N VAL A 262 -23.39 9.36 6.78
CA VAL A 262 -23.44 8.23 5.84
C VAL A 262 -22.76 8.59 4.52
N VAL A 263 -23.07 9.76 3.96
CA VAL A 263 -22.50 10.22 2.69
C VAL A 263 -21.00 10.50 2.80
N GLN A 264 -20.58 11.23 3.83
CA GLN A 264 -19.17 11.59 4.01
C GLN A 264 -18.31 10.37 4.34
N TYR A 265 -18.80 9.46 5.17
CA TYR A 265 -18.06 8.25 5.50
C TYR A 265 -17.89 7.34 4.28
N ALA A 266 -18.95 7.14 3.48
CA ALA A 266 -18.86 6.38 2.25
C ALA A 266 -17.88 6.99 1.24
N LYS A 267 -17.90 8.33 1.08
CA LYS A 267 -16.90 9.05 0.27
C LYS A 267 -15.48 8.84 0.78
N LYS A 268 -15.28 8.86 2.11
CA LYS A 268 -13.97 8.58 2.73
C LYS A 268 -13.49 7.16 2.45
N VAL A 269 -14.37 6.16 2.56
CA VAL A 269 -14.05 4.75 2.25
C VAL A 269 -13.66 4.58 0.79
N GLU A 270 -14.44 5.13 -0.15
CA GLU A 270 -14.10 5.02 -1.57
C GLU A 270 -12.83 5.79 -1.93
N HIS A 271 -12.59 6.95 -1.29
CA HIS A 271 -11.38 7.73 -1.51
C HIS A 271 -10.12 6.99 -1.02
N SER A 272 -10.20 6.29 0.12
CA SER A 272 -9.03 5.55 0.66
C SER A 272 -8.59 4.37 -0.21
N MET A 273 -9.48 3.86 -1.07
CA MET A 273 -9.17 2.84 -2.08
C MET A 273 -8.38 3.39 -3.28
N ARG A 274 -8.22 4.71 -3.40
CA ARG A 274 -7.40 5.32 -4.45
C ARG A 274 -5.95 5.45 -3.97
N PRO A 275 -4.96 5.37 -4.87
CA PRO A 275 -3.58 5.69 -4.53
C PRO A 275 -3.46 7.15 -4.10
N GLU A 276 -2.73 7.40 -3.01
CA GLU A 276 -2.34 8.75 -2.60
C GLU A 276 -1.14 9.26 -3.42
N ALA A 277 -0.73 10.51 -3.21
CA ALA A 277 0.45 11.07 -3.87
C ALA A 277 1.71 10.24 -3.52
N GLY A 278 2.43 9.81 -4.55
CA GLY A 278 3.60 8.93 -4.40
C GLY A 278 3.26 7.46 -4.17
N GLU A 279 1.99 7.05 -4.28
CA GLU A 279 1.60 5.65 -4.14
C GLU A 279 1.20 5.01 -5.47
N LYS A 280 1.41 3.69 -5.57
CA LYS A 280 0.94 2.86 -6.66
C LYS A 280 0.24 1.63 -6.09
N LEU A 281 -0.97 1.31 -6.57
CA LEU A 281 -1.62 0.04 -6.23
C LEU A 281 -0.82 -1.11 -6.85
N VAL A 282 -0.25 -1.98 -6.01
CA VAL A 282 0.59 -3.11 -6.44
C VAL A 282 -0.07 -4.46 -6.22
N HIS A 283 -1.08 -4.53 -5.35
CA HIS A 283 -1.83 -5.76 -5.12
C HIS A 283 -3.26 -5.46 -4.66
N ASP A 284 -4.20 -6.28 -5.13
CA ASP A 284 -5.60 -6.29 -4.68
C ASP A 284 -6.06 -7.75 -4.61
N VAL A 285 -6.67 -8.12 -3.49
CA VAL A 285 -7.18 -9.46 -3.25
C VAL A 285 -8.48 -9.43 -2.47
N ARG A 286 -9.45 -10.22 -2.96
CA ARG A 286 -10.71 -10.48 -2.24
C ARG A 286 -10.53 -11.64 -1.28
N LEU A 287 -10.76 -11.38 0.00
CA LEU A 287 -10.67 -12.33 1.10
C LEU A 287 -11.99 -13.09 1.26
N SER A 288 -11.91 -14.36 1.63
CA SER A 288 -13.06 -15.16 2.03
C SER A 288 -13.64 -14.65 3.35
N GLU A 289 -12.75 -14.40 4.32
CA GLU A 289 -13.07 -13.84 5.63
C GLU A 289 -11.96 -12.90 6.11
N LEU A 290 -12.33 -11.90 6.91
CA LEU A 290 -11.43 -10.97 7.55
C LEU A 290 -11.84 -10.78 9.01
N GLN A 291 -10.88 -10.85 9.93
CA GLN A 291 -11.05 -10.40 11.31
C GLN A 291 -10.04 -9.31 11.63
N TYR A 292 -10.51 -8.21 12.19
CA TYR A 292 -9.67 -7.10 12.64
C TYR A 292 -9.85 -6.88 14.14
N ILE A 293 -8.76 -6.95 14.89
CA ILE A 293 -8.77 -6.70 16.35
C ILE A 293 -7.75 -5.60 16.62
N GLY A 294 -8.19 -4.49 17.21
CA GLY A 294 -7.33 -3.37 17.62
C GLY A 294 -7.35 -3.15 19.15
N SER A 295 -6.33 -2.48 19.69
CA SER A 295 -6.09 -2.39 21.14
C SER A 295 -6.87 -1.29 21.92
N SER A 296 -7.95 -0.69 21.40
CA SER A 296 -8.80 0.22 22.21
C SER A 296 -10.20 0.49 21.64
N GLY A 297 -11.15 0.73 22.57
CA GLY A 297 -12.63 0.86 22.53
C GLY A 297 -13.42 1.47 21.36
N SER A 298 -12.81 1.84 20.24
CA SER A 298 -13.52 2.22 19.02
C SER A 298 -12.71 1.78 17.81
N THR A 299 -12.90 0.53 17.39
CA THR A 299 -12.36 0.06 16.12
C THR A 299 -13.32 0.48 15.00
N PRO A 300 -12.85 1.18 13.96
CA PRO A 300 -13.69 1.54 12.81
C PRO A 300 -14.08 0.33 11.95
N PHE A 301 -13.64 -0.87 12.35
CA PHE A 301 -13.90 -2.16 11.74
C PHE A 301 -14.55 -3.10 12.76
N PRO A 302 -15.55 -3.91 12.37
CA PRO A 302 -16.14 -4.92 13.25
C PRO A 302 -15.12 -5.95 13.76
N GLN A 303 -15.25 -6.37 15.01
CA GLN A 303 -14.34 -7.34 15.65
C GLN A 303 -14.61 -8.80 15.24
N ASP A 304 -15.83 -9.08 14.79
CA ASP A 304 -16.23 -10.38 14.28
C ASP A 304 -15.65 -10.65 12.90
N LYS A 305 -15.67 -11.92 12.48
CA LYS A 305 -15.27 -12.32 11.14
C LYS A 305 -16.28 -11.81 10.11
N ILE A 306 -15.80 -11.03 9.15
CA ILE A 306 -16.60 -10.50 8.05
C ILE A 306 -16.23 -11.21 6.75
N LYS A 307 -17.23 -11.62 5.98
CA LYS A 307 -17.03 -12.29 4.70
C LYS A 307 -16.79 -11.31 3.55
N SER A 308 -16.06 -11.76 2.54
CA SER A 308 -15.93 -11.09 1.23
C SER A 308 -15.23 -9.72 1.24
N CYS A 309 -14.46 -9.39 2.26
CA CYS A 309 -13.68 -8.15 2.34
C CYS A 309 -12.57 -8.09 1.28
N SER A 310 -12.03 -6.91 1.02
CA SER A 310 -10.88 -6.70 0.12
C SER A 310 -9.66 -6.21 0.88
N ALA A 311 -8.49 -6.67 0.48
CA ALA A 311 -7.20 -6.19 0.95
C ALA A 311 -6.41 -5.61 -0.22
N MET A 312 -6.08 -4.33 -0.13
CA MET A 312 -5.35 -3.59 -1.16
C MET A 312 -4.00 -3.15 -0.60
N VAL A 313 -2.94 -3.28 -1.40
CA VAL A 313 -1.58 -2.87 -1.03
C VAL A 313 -1.12 -1.79 -1.99
N PHE A 314 -0.80 -0.63 -1.43
CA PHE A 314 -0.23 0.49 -2.16
C PHE A 314 1.26 0.59 -1.80
N GLU A 315 2.13 0.55 -2.81
CA GLU A 315 3.56 0.76 -2.64
C GLU A 315 3.86 2.25 -2.70
N ARG A 316 4.57 2.75 -1.69
CA ARG A 316 4.91 4.17 -1.57
C ARG A 316 6.31 4.43 -2.10
N HIS A 317 6.43 5.47 -2.92
CA HIS A 317 7.67 5.98 -3.47
C HIS A 317 7.82 7.46 -3.12
N GLU A 318 9.07 7.88 -2.96
CA GLU A 318 9.44 9.28 -2.78
C GLU A 318 10.51 9.62 -3.82
N GLU A 319 10.29 10.72 -4.54
CA GLU A 319 11.30 11.24 -5.46
C GLU A 319 12.45 11.86 -4.69
N TYR A 320 13.66 11.37 -4.95
CA TYR A 320 14.89 11.90 -4.39
C TYR A 320 15.71 12.54 -5.51
N ARG A 321 16.04 13.82 -5.34
CA ARG A 321 16.88 14.55 -6.28
C ARG A 321 18.26 14.75 -5.67
N ASP A 322 19.28 14.30 -6.38
CA ASP A 322 20.68 14.54 -6.06
C ASP A 322 21.42 15.19 -7.24
N GLY A 323 22.74 15.33 -7.13
CA GLY A 323 23.58 15.89 -8.20
C GLY A 323 23.68 15.02 -9.45
N ASN A 324 23.18 13.77 -9.42
CA ASN A 324 23.24 12.83 -10.52
C ASN A 324 21.89 12.65 -11.24
N GLY A 325 20.78 13.04 -10.62
CA GLY A 325 19.47 13.04 -11.27
C GLY A 325 18.30 12.92 -10.29
N LEU A 326 17.18 12.42 -10.81
CA LEU A 326 15.98 12.09 -10.05
C LEU A 326 15.90 10.57 -9.90
N ARG A 327 15.76 10.08 -8.67
CA ARG A 327 15.65 8.66 -8.32
C ARG A 327 14.36 8.40 -7.55
N SER A 328 13.78 7.21 -7.70
CA SER A 328 12.55 6.83 -7.00
C SER A 328 12.86 5.89 -5.84
N LEU A 329 12.69 6.38 -4.60
CA LEU A 329 13.00 5.62 -3.39
C LEU A 329 11.74 4.98 -2.81
N HIS A 330 11.76 3.67 -2.62
CA HIS A 330 10.70 2.95 -1.91
C HIS A 330 10.60 3.39 -0.42
N ARG A 331 9.37 3.52 0.09
CA ARG A 331 9.05 4.01 1.45
C ARG A 331 8.10 3.10 2.23
N GLY A 332 7.94 1.86 1.81
CA GLY A 332 7.06 0.89 2.46
C GLY A 332 5.74 0.73 1.74
N PHE A 333 4.77 0.17 2.44
CA PHE A 333 3.45 -0.12 1.88
C PHE A 333 2.35 0.43 2.75
N ARG A 334 1.23 0.82 2.14
CA ARG A 334 -0.04 1.02 2.83
C ARG A 334 -0.95 -0.17 2.57
N LEU A 335 -1.31 -0.89 3.63
CA LEU A 335 -2.28 -1.98 3.60
C LEU A 335 -3.65 -1.42 3.96
N LEU A 336 -4.58 -1.47 3.02
CA LEU A 336 -5.97 -1.08 3.21
C LEU A 336 -6.86 -2.31 3.26
N LEU A 337 -7.67 -2.42 4.30
CA LEU A 337 -8.72 -3.43 4.41
C LEU A 337 -10.09 -2.75 4.32
N VAL A 338 -10.97 -3.26 3.46
CA VAL A 338 -12.28 -2.66 3.20
C VAL A 338 -13.36 -3.74 3.19
N THR A 339 -14.53 -3.45 3.78
CA THR A 339 -15.69 -4.32 3.66
C THR A 339 -16.30 -4.28 2.27
N ASP A 340 -16.88 -5.41 1.84
CA ASP A 340 -17.61 -5.47 0.58
C ASP A 340 -18.84 -4.54 0.58
N PRO A 341 -19.20 -3.91 -0.56
CA PRO A 341 -20.38 -3.07 -0.64
C PRO A 341 -21.68 -3.85 -0.34
N SER A 342 -21.67 -5.18 -0.41
CA SER A 342 -22.81 -6.03 -0.01
C SER A 342 -23.11 -6.04 1.50
N HIS A 343 -22.25 -5.47 2.35
CA HIS A 343 -22.53 -5.26 3.78
C HIS A 343 -23.17 -3.91 4.00
N LYS A 344 -24.21 -3.81 4.84
CA LYS A 344 -24.86 -2.52 5.15
C LYS A 344 -23.89 -1.51 5.77
N SER A 345 -23.04 -1.94 6.68
CA SER A 345 -22.03 -1.08 7.28
C SER A 345 -20.74 -1.15 6.46
N LEU A 346 -20.37 -0.03 5.85
CA LEU A 346 -19.05 0.11 5.26
C LEU A 346 -18.03 0.31 6.38
N SER A 347 -16.86 -0.29 6.22
CA SER A 347 -15.75 -0.14 7.16
C SER A 347 -14.44 -0.24 6.40
N CYS A 348 -13.49 0.64 6.72
CA CYS A 348 -12.13 0.53 6.22
C CYS A 348 -11.11 0.83 7.31
N VAL A 349 -9.97 0.13 7.27
CA VAL A 349 -8.78 0.40 8.07
C VAL A 349 -7.55 0.45 7.17
N SER A 350 -6.62 1.34 7.47
CA SER A 350 -5.42 1.57 6.69
C SER A 350 -4.22 1.55 7.63
N HIS A 351 -3.17 0.83 7.25
CA HIS A 351 -1.95 0.66 8.04
C HIS A 351 -0.71 0.89 7.19
N GLU A 352 0.27 1.58 7.76
CA GLU A 352 1.57 1.77 7.12
C GLU A 352 2.53 0.65 7.57
N LEU A 353 2.91 -0.20 6.63
CA LEU A 353 3.83 -1.31 6.84
C LEU A 353 5.28 -0.86 6.61
N TYR A 354 6.20 -1.42 7.39
CA TYR A 354 7.64 -1.15 7.32
C TYR A 354 8.05 0.30 7.62
N ARG A 355 7.22 1.07 8.35
CA ARG A 355 7.59 2.43 8.78
C ARG A 355 8.61 2.42 9.92
N GLN A 356 8.37 1.61 10.95
CA GLN A 356 9.22 1.49 12.14
C GLN A 356 9.58 0.03 12.42
N ASP A 357 8.59 -0.85 12.32
CA ASP A 357 8.74 -2.26 12.63
C ASP A 357 8.90 -3.14 11.37
N PRO A 358 9.42 -4.38 11.52
CA PRO A 358 9.31 -5.40 10.50
C PRO A 358 7.85 -5.82 10.29
N LEU A 359 7.60 -6.53 9.19
CA LEU A 359 6.31 -7.21 9.00
C LEU A 359 6.27 -8.45 9.88
N TYR A 360 5.47 -8.39 10.94
CA TYR A 360 5.12 -9.54 11.75
C TYR A 360 3.98 -10.31 11.10
N PHE A 361 4.23 -11.56 10.71
CA PHE A 361 3.22 -12.38 10.07
C PHE A 361 3.15 -13.79 10.67
N GLU A 362 2.07 -14.51 10.35
CA GLU A 362 1.98 -15.95 10.58
C GLU A 362 1.25 -16.58 9.38
N MET A 363 1.81 -17.66 8.84
CA MET A 363 1.14 -18.46 7.81
C MET A 363 0.32 -19.56 8.47
N LEU A 364 -0.99 -19.54 8.27
CA LEU A 364 -1.91 -20.54 8.83
C LEU A 364 -2.47 -21.39 7.70
N THR A 365 -2.16 -22.68 7.71
CA THR A 365 -2.78 -23.66 6.82
C THR A 365 -3.39 -24.74 7.70
N ASP A 366 -4.71 -24.79 7.76
CA ASP A 366 -5.42 -25.76 8.59
C ASP A 366 -5.93 -26.92 7.73
N ALA A 367 -5.29 -28.08 7.89
CA ALA A 367 -5.67 -29.30 7.20
C ALA A 367 -7.03 -29.85 7.69
N ALA A 368 -7.43 -29.56 8.93
CA ALA A 368 -8.70 -29.99 9.50
C ALA A 368 -9.88 -29.09 9.10
N ALA A 369 -9.60 -27.84 8.71
CA ALA A 369 -10.60 -26.89 8.21
C ALA A 369 -10.61 -26.81 6.66
N ASN A 370 -10.71 -27.96 5.97
CA ASN A 370 -10.78 -28.04 4.51
C ASN A 370 -9.61 -27.34 3.76
N GLY A 371 -8.42 -27.29 4.35
CA GLY A 371 -7.27 -26.59 3.74
C GLY A 371 -7.38 -25.07 3.78
N THR A 372 -8.10 -24.52 4.78
CA THR A 372 -8.24 -23.07 4.96
C THR A 372 -6.87 -22.41 4.96
N THR A 373 -6.69 -21.49 4.02
CA THR A 373 -5.45 -20.76 3.79
C THR A 373 -5.60 -19.36 4.38
N ALA A 374 -4.90 -19.07 5.47
CA ALA A 374 -4.94 -17.78 6.13
C ALA A 374 -3.53 -17.21 6.39
N MET A 375 -3.48 -15.90 6.61
CA MET A 375 -2.31 -15.15 7.04
C MET A 375 -2.73 -14.23 8.18
N VAL A 376 -1.96 -14.21 9.25
CA VAL A 376 -2.09 -13.19 10.29
C VAL A 376 -1.05 -12.11 10.04
N ILE A 377 -1.44 -10.84 10.14
CA ILE A 377 -0.51 -9.71 10.18
C ILE A 377 -0.71 -8.99 11.51
N ARG A 378 0.39 -8.71 12.21
CA ARG A 378 0.39 -7.85 13.39
C ARG A 378 1.10 -6.54 13.07
N VAL A 379 0.46 -5.42 13.40
CA VAL A 379 1.07 -4.09 13.26
C VAL A 379 1.11 -3.42 14.62
N LYS A 380 2.29 -2.87 14.95
CA LYS A 380 2.55 -2.07 16.14
C LYS A 380 2.68 -0.61 15.67
N GLU A 381 1.71 0.23 16.03
CA GLU A 381 1.67 1.66 15.68
C GLU A 381 1.58 2.48 16.97
N GLU A 382 2.69 3.07 17.42
CA GLU A 382 2.76 3.90 18.64
C GLU A 382 2.10 3.25 19.88
N GLN A 383 0.83 3.58 20.15
CA GLN A 383 0.01 3.10 21.28
C GLN A 383 -0.99 1.99 20.88
N LYS A 384 -1.01 1.59 19.62
CA LYS A 384 -1.98 0.66 19.04
C LYS A 384 -1.29 -0.62 18.57
N GLN A 385 -1.78 -1.75 19.07
CA GLN A 385 -1.49 -3.05 18.50
C GLN A 385 -2.73 -3.54 17.78
N CYS A 386 -2.57 -3.95 16.53
CA CYS A 386 -3.65 -4.56 15.78
C CYS A 386 -3.24 -5.92 15.22
N ARG A 387 -4.22 -6.81 15.17
CA ARG A 387 -4.12 -8.16 14.62
C ARG A 387 -5.16 -8.30 13.51
N MET A 388 -4.68 -8.66 12.33
CA MET A 388 -5.49 -8.88 11.15
C MET A 388 -5.42 -10.36 10.77
N LEU A 389 -6.54 -11.07 10.80
CA LEU A 389 -6.63 -12.43 10.26
C LEU A 389 -7.22 -12.34 8.85
N LEU A 390 -6.40 -12.61 7.85
CA LEU A 390 -6.76 -12.59 6.44
C LEU A 390 -6.99 -14.03 5.99
N VAL A 391 -8.23 -14.40 5.60
CA VAL A 391 -8.54 -15.72 5.07
C VAL A 391 -8.70 -15.62 3.56
N PHE A 392 -7.89 -16.38 2.82
CA PHE A 392 -7.80 -16.31 1.36
C PHE A 392 -8.66 -17.38 0.69
N PRO A 393 -9.09 -17.14 -0.56
CA PRO A 393 -9.77 -18.16 -1.35
C PRO A 393 -8.85 -19.34 -1.71
N ASN A 394 -7.55 -19.12 -1.82
CA ASN A 394 -6.57 -20.15 -2.16
C ASN A 394 -5.15 -19.77 -1.69
N ALA A 395 -4.25 -20.76 -1.68
CA ALA A 395 -2.85 -20.59 -1.31
C ALA A 395 -2.08 -19.64 -2.23
N SER A 396 -2.41 -19.59 -3.52
CA SER A 396 -1.74 -18.72 -4.49
C SER A 396 -1.97 -17.24 -4.18
N SER A 397 -3.19 -16.85 -3.84
CA SER A 397 -3.51 -15.46 -3.46
C SER A 397 -2.81 -15.05 -2.17
N ARG A 398 -2.71 -15.94 -1.18
CA ARG A 398 -1.93 -15.68 0.04
C ARG A 398 -0.44 -15.49 -0.28
N SER A 399 0.14 -16.40 -1.07
CA SER A 399 1.55 -16.30 -1.46
C SER A 399 1.82 -15.04 -2.27
N SER A 400 0.92 -14.64 -3.16
CA SER A 400 1.06 -13.40 -3.93
C SER A 400 1.10 -12.16 -3.04
N LEU A 401 0.25 -12.06 -2.00
CA LEU A 401 0.31 -10.95 -1.05
C LEU A 401 1.65 -10.95 -0.30
N TYR A 402 2.08 -12.12 0.19
CA TYR A 402 3.35 -12.27 0.88
C TYR A 402 4.54 -11.86 0.00
N ASP A 403 4.52 -12.27 -1.26
CA ASP A 403 5.59 -11.99 -2.21
C ASP A 403 5.70 -10.49 -2.51
N VAL A 404 4.56 -9.80 -2.68
CA VAL A 404 4.53 -8.34 -2.86
C VAL A 404 5.09 -7.63 -1.65
N LEU A 405 4.58 -7.92 -0.44
CA LEU A 405 5.02 -7.24 0.78
C LEU A 405 6.52 -7.41 1.06
N ASN A 406 7.11 -8.52 0.64
CA ASN A 406 8.52 -8.82 0.84
C ASN A 406 9.42 -8.51 -0.37
N GLY A 407 8.88 -7.93 -1.44
CA GLY A 407 9.65 -7.63 -2.67
C GLY A 407 10.12 -8.86 -3.44
N LEU A 408 9.48 -10.01 -3.23
CA LEU A 408 9.71 -11.26 -3.97
C LEU A 408 8.97 -11.28 -5.31
N SER A 409 7.92 -10.46 -5.46
CA SER A 409 7.21 -10.31 -6.74
C SER A 409 8.16 -9.74 -7.80
N ILE A 410 8.12 -10.31 -9.00
CA ILE A 410 8.92 -9.88 -10.16
C ILE A 410 7.97 -9.20 -11.14
N SER A 411 8.22 -7.91 -11.42
CA SER A 411 7.43 -7.18 -12.41
C SER A 411 7.77 -7.65 -13.84
N PRO A 412 6.92 -7.37 -14.85
CA PRO A 412 7.20 -7.75 -16.24
C PRO A 412 8.54 -7.22 -16.77
N ASP A 413 8.96 -6.06 -16.28
CA ASP A 413 10.21 -5.39 -16.65
C ASP A 413 11.42 -5.84 -15.82
N GLU A 414 11.23 -6.76 -14.87
CA GLU A 414 12.27 -7.24 -13.97
C GLU A 414 12.66 -8.70 -14.28
N CYS A 415 13.83 -9.09 -13.79
CA CYS A 415 14.25 -10.49 -13.69
C CYS A 415 15.19 -10.72 -12.51
N ILE A 416 15.26 -11.97 -12.05
CA ILE A 416 16.28 -12.37 -11.08
C ILE A 416 17.62 -12.49 -11.81
N VAL A 417 18.53 -11.57 -11.53
CA VAL A 417 19.88 -11.49 -12.13
C VAL A 417 20.92 -12.30 -11.38
N GLY A 418 20.62 -12.73 -10.14
CA GLY A 418 21.51 -13.58 -9.35
C GLY A 418 20.75 -14.46 -8.36
N LYS A 419 21.22 -15.70 -8.18
CA LYS A 419 20.76 -16.64 -7.14
C LYS A 419 21.99 -17.33 -6.56
N MET A 420 22.20 -17.18 -5.25
CA MET A 420 23.39 -17.70 -4.57
C MET A 420 23.02 -18.43 -3.29
N ALA A 421 23.85 -19.39 -2.92
CA ALA A 421 23.82 -20.02 -1.61
C ALA A 421 24.62 -19.19 -0.60
N VAL A 422 24.00 -18.85 0.53
CA VAL A 422 24.62 -18.10 1.63
C VAL A 422 24.58 -18.94 2.90
N THR A 423 25.69 -18.97 3.63
CA THR A 423 25.80 -19.63 4.93
C THR A 423 25.45 -18.67 6.05
N SER A 424 25.74 -17.38 5.88
CA SER A 424 25.37 -16.34 6.84
C SER A 424 25.18 -14.99 6.16
N PHE A 425 24.21 -14.23 6.67
CA PHE A 425 24.06 -12.80 6.42
C PHE A 425 24.05 -12.10 7.78
N ASP A 426 24.89 -11.08 7.91
CA ASP A 426 24.97 -10.27 9.12
C ASP A 426 24.97 -8.78 8.78
N LEU A 427 24.46 -7.99 9.72
CA LEU A 427 24.36 -6.55 9.60
C LEU A 427 24.72 -5.90 10.93
N ARG A 428 25.71 -5.02 10.88
CA ARG A 428 26.22 -4.28 12.05
C ARG A 428 26.38 -2.80 11.76
N ALA A 429 26.31 -1.99 12.81
CA ALA A 429 26.67 -0.57 12.72
C ALA A 429 28.16 -0.43 12.38
N ALA A 430 28.50 0.47 11.45
CA ALA A 430 29.85 0.61 10.94
C ALA A 430 30.84 1.11 12.00
N LEU A 431 30.40 2.01 12.88
CA LEU A 431 31.21 2.68 13.90
C LEU A 431 31.30 1.92 15.24
N GLN A 432 30.71 0.73 15.34
CA GLN A 432 30.69 -0.02 16.61
C GLN A 432 32.08 -0.63 16.87
N GLY A 433 32.68 -0.30 18.02
CA GLY A 433 33.96 -0.88 18.45
C GLY A 433 33.84 -2.37 18.81
N ASP A 434 34.93 -3.13 18.67
CA ASP A 434 35.03 -4.59 18.86
C ASP A 434 34.62 -5.15 20.25
N GLY A 435 34.08 -4.32 21.15
CA GLY A 435 33.72 -4.69 22.53
C GLY A 435 32.24 -4.54 22.91
N VAL A 436 31.36 -4.03 22.03
CA VAL A 436 29.92 -3.89 22.32
C VAL A 436 29.14 -4.91 21.50
N SER A 437 28.61 -5.93 22.17
CA SER A 437 27.75 -6.95 21.57
C SER A 437 26.42 -6.34 21.14
N SER A 438 26.35 -5.81 19.91
CA SER A 438 25.05 -5.69 19.27
C SER A 438 24.50 -7.10 19.07
N ARG A 439 23.26 -7.33 19.51
CA ARG A 439 22.49 -8.55 19.26
C ARG A 439 22.10 -8.60 17.77
N GLY A 440 23.09 -8.62 16.88
CA GLY A 440 22.89 -8.65 15.43
C GLY A 440 22.25 -9.96 14.97
N LEU A 441 21.66 -9.97 13.78
CA LEU A 441 21.07 -11.18 13.19
C LEU A 441 22.09 -12.31 13.05
N GLY A 442 23.37 -12.00 12.81
CA GLY A 442 24.43 -12.99 12.70
C GLY A 442 24.66 -13.82 13.96
N GLN A 443 24.33 -13.28 15.14
CA GLN A 443 24.45 -14.00 16.42
C GLN A 443 23.25 -14.92 16.69
N GLN A 444 22.17 -14.81 15.92
CA GLN A 444 20.94 -15.57 16.15
C GLN A 444 20.95 -16.95 15.49
N ASN A 445 22.06 -17.41 14.90
CA ASN A 445 22.18 -18.70 14.20
C ASN A 445 21.00 -18.98 13.25
N LEU A 446 20.61 -17.96 12.48
CA LEU A 446 19.53 -18.10 11.50
C LEU A 446 19.94 -19.07 10.40
N GLN A 447 19.02 -19.97 10.06
CA GLN A 447 19.18 -20.88 8.93
C GLN A 447 18.86 -20.13 7.63
N TRP A 448 19.87 -19.46 7.09
CA TRP A 448 19.82 -18.82 5.78
C TRP A 448 19.67 -19.87 4.68
N GLN A 449 18.79 -19.60 3.72
CA GLN A 449 18.44 -20.56 2.68
C GLN A 449 18.92 -20.10 1.30
N LYS A 450 18.56 -18.88 0.91
CA LYS A 450 18.78 -18.36 -0.45
C LYS A 450 19.01 -16.86 -0.42
N LEU A 451 19.92 -16.40 -1.27
CA LEU A 451 20.10 -14.99 -1.61
C LEU A 451 19.70 -14.78 -3.07
N GLY A 452 18.76 -13.88 -3.32
CA GLY A 452 18.34 -13.49 -4.67
C GLY A 452 18.66 -12.03 -4.95
N VAL A 453 19.07 -11.72 -6.17
CA VAL A 453 19.23 -10.34 -6.65
C VAL A 453 18.29 -10.15 -7.83
N THR A 454 17.42 -9.16 -7.72
CA THR A 454 16.46 -8.79 -8.78
C THR A 454 16.82 -7.40 -9.30
N ASN A 455 16.76 -7.21 -10.61
CA ASN A 455 16.98 -5.92 -11.25
C ASN A 455 16.13 -5.83 -12.54
N LEU A 456 16.23 -4.72 -13.26
CA LEU A 456 15.67 -4.56 -14.60
C LEU A 456 16.12 -5.68 -15.54
N ARG A 457 15.17 -6.15 -16.34
CA ARG A 457 15.42 -7.07 -17.43
C ARG A 457 16.30 -6.36 -18.47
N PRO A 458 17.38 -6.98 -18.95
CA PRO A 458 18.17 -6.43 -20.04
C PRO A 458 17.29 -6.25 -21.29
N THR A 459 17.10 -5.02 -21.77
CA THR A 459 16.21 -4.70 -22.90
C THR A 459 16.95 -4.62 -24.25
N SER A 460 18.27 -4.72 -24.29
CA SER A 460 19.06 -4.56 -25.53
C SER A 460 19.66 -5.87 -26.06
N ILE A 461 19.50 -6.10 -27.37
CA ILE A 461 20.26 -7.06 -28.19
C ILE A 461 21.76 -6.71 -28.22
N ASP A 462 22.14 -5.47 -27.87
CA ASP A 462 23.51 -4.92 -27.90
C ASP A 462 24.40 -5.29 -26.70
N GLY A 463 24.00 -6.24 -25.85
CA GLY A 463 24.87 -6.75 -24.78
C GLY A 463 25.27 -5.74 -23.70
N ARG A 464 24.58 -4.59 -23.58
CA ARG A 464 24.82 -3.65 -22.48
C ARG A 464 24.30 -4.25 -21.17
N ILE A 465 25.19 -4.37 -20.20
CA ILE A 465 24.91 -4.86 -18.84
C ILE A 465 23.90 -3.88 -18.20
N PRO A 466 22.81 -4.36 -17.57
CA PRO A 466 21.86 -3.49 -16.88
C PRO A 466 22.59 -2.61 -15.86
N THR A 467 22.24 -1.33 -15.82
CA THR A 467 22.77 -0.42 -14.80
C THR A 467 22.38 -0.94 -13.41
N THR A 468 23.38 -1.20 -12.57
CA THR A 468 23.15 -1.62 -11.19
C THR A 468 23.14 -0.40 -10.26
N VAL A 469 24.07 0.54 -10.47
CA VAL A 469 24.05 1.87 -9.85
C VAL A 469 22.98 2.72 -10.54
N GLU A 470 22.30 3.58 -9.79
CA GLU A 470 21.13 4.38 -10.19
C GLU A 470 19.90 3.54 -10.61
N SER A 471 19.89 2.23 -10.34
CA SER A 471 18.71 1.40 -10.60
C SER A 471 17.65 1.57 -9.51
N ASP A 472 16.43 1.90 -9.93
CA ASP A 472 15.24 1.91 -9.07
C ASP A 472 14.72 0.49 -8.74
N HIS A 473 15.23 -0.55 -9.42
CA HIS A 473 14.72 -1.92 -9.33
C HIS A 473 15.66 -2.89 -8.60
N LEU A 474 16.94 -2.50 -8.42
CA LEU A 474 17.94 -3.37 -7.84
C LEU A 474 17.61 -3.66 -6.37
N ARG A 475 17.41 -4.94 -6.05
CA ARG A 475 17.16 -5.39 -4.68
C ARG A 475 17.82 -6.73 -4.39
N ILE A 476 18.35 -6.84 -3.18
CA ILE A 476 18.96 -8.03 -2.62
C ILE A 476 17.98 -8.61 -1.60
N ILE A 477 17.66 -9.89 -1.74
CA ILE A 477 16.65 -10.58 -0.92
C ILE A 477 17.32 -11.76 -0.24
N ALA A 478 17.52 -11.67 1.06
CA ALA A 478 18.07 -12.74 1.89
C ALA A 478 16.93 -13.45 2.63
N ARG A 479 16.75 -14.75 2.38
CA ARG A 479 15.68 -15.56 3.00
C ARG A 479 16.25 -16.49 4.07
N HIS A 480 15.58 -16.55 5.21
CA HIS A 480 15.81 -17.54 6.27
C HIS A 480 14.52 -18.33 6.54
N THR A 481 14.60 -19.39 7.35
CA THR A 481 13.48 -20.30 7.63
C THR A 481 12.22 -19.63 8.17
N THR A 482 12.36 -18.50 8.84
CA THR A 482 11.27 -17.79 9.54
C THR A 482 11.00 -16.40 8.99
N GLY A 483 11.52 -16.05 7.80
CA GLY A 483 11.36 -14.68 7.29
C GLY A 483 12.33 -14.30 6.18
N CYS A 484 12.40 -13.00 5.89
CA CYS A 484 13.36 -12.48 4.93
C CYS A 484 13.73 -11.01 5.19
N VAL A 485 14.87 -10.61 4.64
CA VAL A 485 15.35 -9.23 4.59
C VAL A 485 15.49 -8.85 3.12
N THR A 486 14.85 -7.75 2.74
CA THR A 486 14.90 -7.18 1.40
C THR A 486 15.54 -5.81 1.48
N ASP A 487 16.70 -5.71 0.86
CA ASP A 487 17.52 -4.52 0.78
C ASP A 487 17.44 -3.96 -0.64
N ARG A 488 16.80 -2.79 -0.79
CA ARG A 488 16.74 -2.06 -2.05
C ARG A 488 18.03 -1.25 -2.19
N VAL A 489 18.71 -1.43 -3.33
CA VAL A 489 20.04 -0.87 -3.61
C VAL A 489 19.89 0.26 -4.61
N ASN A 490 19.10 1.27 -4.27
CA ASN A 490 19.00 2.50 -5.06
C ASN A 490 20.13 3.45 -4.64
N LEU A 491 21.28 3.32 -5.29
CA LEU A 491 22.50 4.04 -4.98
C LEU A 491 22.86 5.04 -6.08
N GLY A 492 23.34 6.22 -5.69
CA GLY A 492 23.96 7.18 -6.59
C GLY A 492 25.41 6.79 -6.90
N LYS A 493 26.01 7.51 -7.85
CA LYS A 493 27.42 7.30 -8.20
C LYS A 493 28.34 7.52 -7.01
N GLY A 494 29.23 6.56 -6.77
CA GLY A 494 30.21 6.55 -5.68
C GLY A 494 29.72 5.89 -4.40
N GLU A 495 28.41 5.62 -4.27
CA GLU A 495 27.83 5.14 -3.02
C GLU A 495 27.98 3.62 -2.82
N LEU A 496 28.14 2.84 -3.89
CA LEU A 496 28.38 1.40 -3.78
C LEU A 496 29.82 1.13 -3.33
N GLN A 497 29.98 0.77 -2.06
CA GLN A 497 31.26 0.54 -1.39
C GLN A 497 31.41 -0.93 -0.97
N LEU A 498 32.42 -1.60 -1.52
CA LEU A 498 32.62 -3.05 -1.42
C LEU A 498 33.95 -3.39 -0.74
N ARG A 499 33.97 -4.43 0.09
CA ARG A 499 35.19 -5.01 0.64
C ARG A 499 35.13 -6.52 0.57
N LEU A 500 36.24 -7.14 0.22
CA LEU A 500 36.43 -8.58 0.37
C LEU A 500 37.22 -8.87 1.64
N ALA A 501 36.87 -9.96 2.32
CA ALA A 501 37.63 -10.38 3.48
C ALA A 501 39.04 -10.82 3.08
N THR A 502 40.00 -10.35 3.86
CA THR A 502 41.45 -10.57 3.78
C THR A 502 41.81 -11.71 4.73
N ALA A 503 42.46 -12.74 4.21
CA ALA A 503 42.93 -13.90 4.98
C ALA A 503 44.06 -14.58 4.20
N GLU A 504 44.82 -15.45 4.87
CA GLU A 504 45.89 -16.25 4.22
C GLU A 504 45.34 -17.13 3.09
N THR A 505 44.08 -17.55 3.19
CA THR A 505 43.37 -18.30 2.16
C THR A 505 42.11 -17.56 1.71
N LEU A 506 41.67 -17.82 0.49
CA LEU A 506 40.46 -17.20 -0.04
C LEU A 506 39.23 -17.64 0.75
N VAL A 507 38.54 -16.67 1.33
CA VAL A 507 37.26 -16.87 2.00
C VAL A 507 36.12 -16.24 1.18
N PRO A 508 34.98 -16.93 1.01
CA PRO A 508 33.85 -16.43 0.23
C PRO A 508 33.02 -15.44 1.05
N VAL A 509 33.63 -14.33 1.46
CA VAL A 509 33.00 -13.26 2.27
C VAL A 509 33.13 -11.92 1.55
N LEU A 510 32.00 -11.24 1.38
CA LEU A 510 31.90 -9.89 0.83
C LEU A 510 31.13 -8.99 1.80
N GLN A 511 31.65 -7.79 1.99
CA GLN A 511 31.06 -6.74 2.82
C GLN A 511 30.63 -5.55 1.96
N ILE A 512 29.45 -5.00 2.25
CA ILE A 512 28.95 -3.76 1.64
C ILE A 512 28.78 -2.72 2.75
N LEU A 513 29.37 -1.53 2.56
CA LEU A 513 29.14 -0.38 3.43
C LEU A 513 27.96 0.43 2.90
N ARG A 514 27.00 0.74 3.77
CA ARG A 514 25.75 1.42 3.41
C ARG A 514 25.45 2.54 4.37
N GLU A 515 25.09 3.68 3.82
CA GLU A 515 24.56 4.82 4.58
C GLU A 515 23.17 4.51 5.18
N PRO A 516 22.69 5.31 6.16
CA PRO A 516 21.36 5.14 6.71
C PRO A 516 20.29 5.17 5.61
N GLN A 517 19.39 4.19 5.60
CA GLN A 517 18.35 4.04 4.59
C GLN A 517 16.99 3.65 5.19
N LYS A 518 15.91 4.06 4.52
CA LYS A 518 14.52 3.80 4.94
C LYS A 518 13.80 2.76 4.08
N ASP A 519 14.43 2.30 3.02
CA ASP A 519 13.87 1.41 1.98
C ASP A 519 14.19 -0.08 2.20
N ILE A 520 15.00 -0.41 3.22
CA ILE A 520 15.18 -1.77 3.71
C ILE A 520 13.93 -2.25 4.45
N THR A 521 13.51 -3.47 4.14
CA THR A 521 12.31 -4.10 4.72
C THR A 521 12.65 -5.49 5.21
N ALA A 522 12.09 -5.91 6.34
CA ALA A 522 12.28 -7.27 6.87
C ALA A 522 10.97 -7.84 7.40
N SER A 523 10.75 -9.14 7.24
CA SER A 523 9.60 -9.85 7.81
C SER A 523 10.03 -11.02 8.68
N VAL A 524 9.21 -11.32 9.68
CA VAL A 524 9.43 -12.43 10.62
C VAL A 524 8.11 -13.13 10.92
N ASP A 525 8.16 -14.47 10.86
CA ASP A 525 7.08 -15.35 11.26
C ASP A 525 7.07 -15.47 12.79
N GLU A 526 6.21 -14.68 13.46
CA GLU A 526 6.16 -14.64 14.93
C GLU A 526 5.75 -15.97 15.56
N ARG A 527 5.11 -16.87 14.80
CA ARG A 527 4.68 -18.18 15.33
C ARG A 527 5.85 -19.15 15.45
N HIS A 528 6.79 -19.10 14.50
CA HIS A 528 7.88 -20.06 14.39
C HIS A 528 9.24 -19.46 14.78
N ALA A 529 9.38 -18.14 14.78
CA ALA A 529 10.59 -17.46 15.21
C ALA A 529 10.73 -17.47 16.74
N ARG A 530 11.97 -17.53 17.22
CA ARG A 530 12.28 -17.30 18.63
C ARG A 530 12.13 -15.80 18.95
N PRO A 531 11.74 -15.40 20.18
CA PRO A 531 11.60 -14.00 20.55
C PRO A 531 12.84 -13.16 20.25
N GLU A 532 14.04 -13.72 20.46
CA GLU A 532 15.31 -13.03 20.21
C GLU A 532 15.51 -12.68 18.72
N VAL A 533 14.95 -13.48 17.81
CA VAL A 533 14.99 -13.21 16.36
C VAL A 533 14.07 -12.05 16.01
N VAL A 534 12.88 -12.00 16.64
CA VAL A 534 11.90 -10.93 16.44
C VAL A 534 12.49 -9.59 16.90
N ASP A 535 13.10 -9.58 18.09
CA ASP A 535 13.77 -8.40 18.64
C ASP A 535 14.97 -7.98 17.78
N ALA A 536 15.84 -8.93 17.41
CA ALA A 536 17.01 -8.64 16.58
C ALA A 536 16.64 -8.10 15.19
N THR A 537 15.55 -8.59 14.58
CA THR A 537 15.05 -8.08 13.29
C THR A 537 14.56 -6.64 13.41
N THR A 538 13.89 -6.33 14.53
CA THR A 538 13.40 -4.97 14.83
C THR A 538 14.56 -4.00 15.06
N ASP A 539 15.55 -4.42 15.86
CA ASP A 539 16.74 -3.63 16.15
C ASP A 539 17.60 -3.40 14.89
N LEU A 540 17.68 -4.39 13.99
CA LEU A 540 18.35 -4.26 12.71
C LEU A 540 17.72 -3.16 11.86
N LEU A 541 16.39 -3.17 11.67
CA LEU A 541 15.71 -2.15 10.87
C LEU A 541 15.87 -0.76 11.49
N ARG A 542 15.85 -0.65 12.82
CA ARG A 542 16.11 0.61 13.52
C ARG A 542 17.53 1.12 13.25
N THR A 543 18.52 0.22 13.31
CA THR A 543 19.93 0.55 13.07
C THR A 543 20.16 1.01 11.64
N CYS A 544 19.61 0.30 10.65
CA CYS A 544 19.74 0.66 9.25
C CYS A 544 19.19 2.05 8.92
N ARG A 545 18.20 2.54 9.68
CA ARG A 545 17.59 3.85 9.45
C ARG A 545 18.34 4.99 10.12
N SER A 546 19.14 4.72 11.15
CA SER A 546 19.78 5.75 11.98
C SER A 546 21.29 5.83 11.80
N GLN A 547 21.95 4.76 11.35
CA GLN A 547 23.41 4.66 11.32
C GLN A 547 23.90 4.02 10.02
N ALA A 548 25.14 4.34 9.63
CA ALA A 548 25.83 3.60 8.58
C ALA A 548 26.07 2.15 9.02
N THR A 549 25.91 1.20 8.10
CA THR A 549 25.94 -0.23 8.39
C THR A 549 26.88 -0.99 7.45
N ILE A 550 27.49 -2.05 7.96
CA ILE A 550 28.25 -3.02 7.17
C ILE A 550 27.40 -4.28 7.05
N ARG A 551 27.10 -4.66 5.81
CA ARG A 551 26.38 -5.88 5.46
C ARG A 551 27.39 -6.94 5.04
N GLU A 552 27.52 -7.99 5.82
CA GLU A 552 28.42 -9.10 5.54
C GLU A 552 27.64 -10.28 4.97
N PHE A 553 28.05 -10.72 3.78
CA PHE A 553 27.52 -11.89 3.10
C PHE A 553 28.60 -12.97 3.07
N ARG A 554 28.31 -14.13 3.66
CA ARG A 554 29.16 -15.32 3.56
C ARG A 554 28.48 -16.34 2.66
N PHE A 555 29.18 -16.70 1.59
CA PHE A 555 28.67 -17.60 0.56
C PHE A 555 29.16 -19.04 0.79
N ALA A 556 28.43 -20.00 0.24
CA ALA A 556 28.84 -21.41 0.28
C ALA A 556 30.10 -21.67 -0.57
N SER A 557 30.36 -20.84 -1.59
CA SER A 557 31.46 -21.03 -2.53
C SER A 557 31.99 -19.69 -3.07
N LEU A 558 33.21 -19.68 -3.61
CA LEU A 558 33.76 -18.52 -4.34
C LEU A 558 32.94 -18.17 -5.60
N PRO A 559 32.49 -19.13 -6.43
CA PRO A 559 31.60 -18.83 -7.55
C PRO A 559 30.31 -18.13 -7.13
N ASP A 560 29.69 -18.51 -6.02
CA ASP A 560 28.52 -17.81 -5.48
C ASP A 560 28.85 -16.35 -5.15
N LEU A 561 30.00 -16.09 -4.51
CA LEU A 561 30.47 -14.74 -4.24
C LEU A 561 30.69 -13.94 -5.55
N HIS A 562 31.34 -14.54 -6.55
CA HIS A 562 31.61 -13.87 -7.84
C HIS A 562 30.32 -13.57 -8.61
N ASN A 563 29.35 -14.50 -8.59
CA ASN A 563 28.03 -14.30 -9.17
C ASN A 563 27.26 -13.16 -8.47
N PHE A 564 27.38 -13.07 -7.14
CA PHE A 564 26.81 -11.95 -6.39
C PHE A 564 27.46 -10.62 -6.74
N GLN A 565 28.79 -10.57 -6.83
CA GLN A 565 29.52 -9.38 -7.28
C GLN A 565 29.03 -8.94 -8.66
N ALA A 566 28.93 -9.86 -9.62
CA ALA A 566 28.42 -9.54 -10.95
C ALA A 566 26.97 -9.02 -10.91
N ALA A 567 26.10 -9.62 -10.10
CA ALA A 567 24.71 -9.22 -10.00
C ALA A 567 24.50 -7.81 -9.43
N ILE A 568 25.34 -7.36 -8.48
CA ILE A 568 25.19 -6.04 -7.83
C ILE A 568 26.07 -4.95 -8.46
N THR A 569 27.11 -5.31 -9.20
CA THR A 569 28.07 -4.34 -9.78
C THR A 569 28.08 -4.31 -11.31
N GLY A 570 27.60 -5.37 -11.96
CA GLY A 570 27.81 -5.59 -13.39
C GLY A 570 29.23 -6.03 -13.77
N PHE A 571 30.16 -6.16 -12.82
CA PHE A 571 31.53 -6.61 -13.09
C PHE A 571 31.68 -8.11 -12.87
N THR A 572 32.19 -8.82 -13.88
CA THR A 572 32.57 -10.23 -13.78
C THR A 572 33.99 -10.37 -13.26
N VAL A 573 34.22 -11.33 -12.37
CA VAL A 573 35.55 -11.60 -11.81
C VAL A 573 36.36 -12.45 -12.80
N LEU A 574 37.51 -11.95 -13.24
CA LEU A 574 38.46 -12.65 -14.11
C LEU A 574 39.51 -13.42 -13.31
N TYR A 575 39.89 -12.89 -12.15
CA TYR A 575 40.86 -13.49 -11.24
C TYR A 575 40.51 -13.14 -9.79
N ASP A 576 40.69 -14.08 -8.88
CA ASP A 576 40.63 -13.90 -7.42
C ASP A 576 41.73 -14.77 -6.78
N GLY A 577 42.61 -14.16 -6.00
CA GLY A 577 43.75 -14.84 -5.39
C GLY A 577 44.39 -14.05 -4.27
N VAL A 578 45.28 -14.70 -3.52
CA VAL A 578 46.07 -14.05 -2.46
C VAL A 578 47.49 -13.87 -2.99
N ALA A 579 47.95 -12.62 -3.04
CA ALA A 579 49.32 -12.29 -3.39
C ALA A 579 50.19 -12.29 -2.13
N ALA A 580 51.36 -12.96 -2.22
CA ALA A 580 52.36 -12.99 -1.15
C ALA A 580 52.85 -11.58 -0.80
N SER A 581 52.99 -10.71 -1.81
CA SER A 581 53.15 -9.29 -1.55
C SER A 581 52.70 -8.39 -2.69
N PHE A 582 52.34 -7.16 -2.33
CA PHE A 582 51.98 -6.08 -3.25
C PHE A 582 52.89 -4.88 -2.97
N GLY A 583 53.71 -4.49 -3.94
CA GLY A 583 54.70 -3.43 -3.78
C GLY A 583 54.45 -2.25 -4.70
N ILE A 584 54.52 -1.03 -4.16
CA ILE A 584 54.49 0.24 -4.91
C ILE A 584 55.91 0.81 -4.90
N SER A 585 56.49 0.99 -6.09
CA SER A 585 57.85 1.53 -6.25
C SER A 585 57.78 3.00 -6.61
N ARG A 586 57.80 3.85 -5.59
CA ARG A 586 57.64 5.30 -5.75
C ARG A 586 58.88 5.97 -6.31
N ARG A 587 58.73 6.77 -7.36
CA ARG A 587 59.83 7.57 -7.93
C ARG A 587 60.07 8.81 -7.08
N MET A 588 61.27 8.96 -6.51
CA MET A 588 61.68 10.16 -5.80
C MET A 588 62.08 11.25 -6.82
N MET A 589 61.50 12.46 -6.71
CA MET A 589 61.69 13.54 -7.69
C MET A 589 63.14 14.05 -7.84
N VAL A 590 64.08 13.65 -6.98
CA VAL A 590 65.42 14.26 -6.90
C VAL A 590 66.58 13.24 -6.87
N VAL A 591 66.31 11.94 -6.75
CA VAL A 591 67.35 10.89 -6.72
C VAL A 591 66.81 9.60 -7.35
N PRO A 592 67.57 8.84 -8.16
CA PRO A 592 67.16 7.56 -8.72
C PRO A 592 67.14 6.42 -7.67
N ILE A 593 66.52 6.66 -6.52
CA ILE A 593 66.27 5.68 -5.47
C ILE A 593 64.76 5.47 -5.40
N HIS A 594 64.31 4.24 -5.64
CA HIS A 594 62.91 3.87 -5.51
C HIS A 594 62.61 3.57 -4.04
N HIS A 595 61.68 4.30 -3.45
CA HIS A 595 61.16 3.95 -2.13
C HIS A 595 60.06 2.90 -2.31
N LYS A 596 60.34 1.66 -1.88
CA LYS A 596 59.41 0.54 -2.06
C LYS A 596 58.48 0.44 -0.86
N TRP A 597 57.20 0.75 -1.06
CA TRP A 597 56.16 0.40 -0.10
C TRP A 597 55.66 -1.01 -0.40
N GLN A 598 55.45 -1.84 0.62
CA GLN A 598 55.07 -3.23 0.42
C GLN A 598 54.05 -3.68 1.46
N ALA A 599 52.99 -4.31 1.00
CA ALA A 599 52.01 -5.04 1.79
C ALA A 599 52.18 -6.54 1.58
N ALA A 600 51.83 -7.34 2.59
CA ALA A 600 51.79 -8.80 2.52
C ALA A 600 50.34 -9.29 2.56
N ASN A 601 50.11 -10.55 2.16
CA ASN A 601 48.80 -11.23 2.25
C ASN A 601 47.65 -10.43 1.61
N VAL A 602 47.87 -9.95 0.40
CA VAL A 602 46.92 -9.06 -0.29
C VAL A 602 45.93 -9.89 -1.08
N ARG A 603 44.64 -9.77 -0.77
CA ARG A 603 43.60 -10.35 -1.63
C ARG A 603 43.46 -9.48 -2.87
N LEU A 604 43.71 -10.07 -4.03
CA LEU A 604 43.76 -9.40 -5.31
C LEU A 604 42.69 -9.96 -6.23
N GLN A 605 41.85 -9.08 -6.78
CA GLN A 605 40.89 -9.42 -7.83
C GLN A 605 41.13 -8.61 -9.10
N LEU A 606 40.91 -9.25 -10.25
CA LEU A 606 40.71 -8.58 -11.53
C LEU A 606 39.24 -8.71 -11.91
N VAL A 607 38.61 -7.58 -12.23
CA VAL A 607 37.19 -7.53 -12.57
C VAL A 607 36.96 -6.77 -13.88
N GLN A 608 35.96 -7.16 -14.64
CA GLN A 608 35.67 -6.58 -15.96
C GLN A 608 34.18 -6.29 -16.16
N ALA A 609 33.87 -5.12 -16.73
CA ALA A 609 32.55 -4.80 -17.27
C ALA A 609 32.73 -4.13 -18.64
N GLY A 610 32.24 -4.78 -19.69
CA GLY A 610 32.52 -4.37 -21.07
C GLY A 610 34.03 -4.26 -21.33
N ASN A 611 34.48 -3.07 -21.75
CA ASN A 611 35.90 -2.79 -22.03
C ASN A 611 36.68 -2.23 -20.83
N VAL A 612 36.07 -2.16 -19.64
CA VAL A 612 36.70 -1.62 -18.44
C VAL A 612 37.17 -2.76 -17.56
N THR A 613 38.49 -2.90 -17.40
CA THR A 613 39.12 -3.85 -16.48
C THR A 613 39.71 -3.12 -15.29
N ARG A 614 39.44 -3.59 -14.07
CA ARG A 614 39.97 -3.00 -12.83
C ARG A 614 40.68 -4.02 -11.95
N VAL A 615 41.69 -3.54 -11.25
CA VAL A 615 42.40 -4.25 -10.19
C VAL A 615 41.81 -3.81 -8.85
N LEU A 616 41.42 -4.77 -8.02
CA LEU A 616 41.01 -4.56 -6.63
C LEU A 616 42.04 -5.22 -5.72
N ALA A 617 42.65 -4.46 -4.83
CA ALA A 617 43.61 -4.97 -3.86
C ALA A 617 43.11 -4.65 -2.45
N PHE A 618 42.87 -5.67 -1.63
CA PHE A 618 42.47 -5.55 -0.23
C PHE A 618 43.61 -5.99 0.66
N MET A 619 43.95 -5.15 1.63
CA MET A 619 45.12 -5.32 2.48
C MET A 619 44.73 -5.17 3.95
N GLU A 620 45.57 -5.71 4.83
CA GLU A 620 45.57 -5.41 6.25
C GLU A 620 46.92 -4.83 6.63
N ASP A 621 46.92 -3.92 7.62
CA ASP A 621 48.12 -3.32 8.20
C ASP A 621 49.06 -2.58 7.23
N PHE A 622 48.59 -2.23 6.03
CA PHE A 622 49.35 -1.39 5.10
C PHE A 622 49.12 0.10 5.39
N ILE A 623 50.16 0.76 5.89
CA ILE A 623 50.12 2.15 6.38
C ILE A 623 49.63 3.16 5.32
N HIS A 624 49.72 2.82 4.03
CA HIS A 624 49.37 3.71 2.93
C HIS A 624 47.93 3.55 2.42
N ALA A 625 47.34 2.36 2.52
CA ALA A 625 45.98 2.09 2.06
C ALA A 625 45.43 0.76 2.63
N ASP A 626 44.15 0.72 2.98
CA ASP A 626 43.47 -0.53 3.37
C ASP A 626 42.87 -1.28 2.16
N ALA A 627 42.60 -0.55 1.08
CA ALA A 627 42.16 -1.09 -0.19
C ALA A 627 42.54 -0.14 -1.34
N LEU A 628 42.72 -0.69 -2.54
CA LEU A 628 42.98 0.05 -3.78
C LEU A 628 42.07 -0.47 -4.89
N CYS A 629 41.59 0.45 -5.73
CA CYS A 629 40.84 0.16 -6.94
C CYS A 629 41.35 1.06 -8.05
N PHE A 630 41.83 0.47 -9.14
CA PHE A 630 42.33 1.24 -10.27
C PHE A 630 42.10 0.51 -11.59
N GLN A 631 42.00 1.27 -12.68
CA GLN A 631 41.77 0.73 -14.01
C GLN A 631 43.10 0.32 -14.66
N ILE A 632 43.08 -0.81 -15.36
CA ILE A 632 44.14 -1.24 -16.26
C ILE A 632 43.60 -1.38 -17.68
N LYS A 633 44.45 -1.18 -18.68
CA LYS A 633 44.10 -1.14 -20.11
C LYS A 633 44.98 -2.08 -20.92
N SER A 634 44.52 -2.43 -22.11
CA SER A 634 45.31 -3.21 -23.07
C SER A 634 46.55 -2.49 -23.60
N SER A 635 46.63 -1.16 -23.43
CA SER A 635 47.80 -0.34 -23.74
C SER A 635 48.88 -0.34 -22.66
N ASP A 636 48.59 -0.92 -21.48
CA ASP A 636 49.52 -0.89 -20.34
C ASP A 636 50.59 -1.98 -20.49
N ASN A 637 51.78 -1.73 -19.93
CA ASN A 637 52.91 -2.64 -20.02
C ASN A 637 53.00 -3.52 -18.77
N PHE A 638 52.99 -4.84 -18.98
CA PHE A 638 53.13 -5.84 -17.93
C PHE A 638 54.41 -6.67 -18.12
N GLU A 639 55.21 -6.79 -17.07
CA GLU A 639 56.46 -7.57 -17.06
C GLU A 639 56.35 -8.76 -16.10
N ALA A 640 56.64 -9.97 -16.59
CA ALA A 640 56.74 -11.17 -15.76
C ALA A 640 58.19 -11.37 -15.28
N GLY A 641 58.33 -11.59 -13.98
CA GLY A 641 59.59 -11.94 -13.32
C GLY A 641 59.61 -13.39 -12.88
N LYS A 642 60.71 -14.09 -13.21
CA LYS A 642 60.92 -15.47 -12.76
C LYS A 642 61.32 -15.51 -11.28
N GLY A 643 60.67 -16.41 -10.55
CA GLY A 643 61.11 -16.85 -9.24
C GLY A 643 62.30 -17.80 -9.33
N ASP A 644 62.90 -18.13 -8.19
CA ASP A 644 63.97 -19.12 -8.09
C ASP A 644 63.85 -19.96 -6.81
N ASN A 645 64.55 -21.10 -6.79
CA ASN A 645 64.61 -21.99 -5.63
C ASN A 645 65.42 -21.39 -4.45
N LYS A 646 65.91 -20.16 -4.57
CA LYS A 646 66.69 -19.44 -3.55
C LYS A 646 65.87 -18.37 -2.82
N GLY A 647 64.55 -18.42 -2.96
CA GLY A 647 63.61 -17.56 -2.23
C GLY A 647 63.09 -16.36 -3.02
N LYS A 648 63.44 -16.23 -4.32
CA LYS A 648 62.86 -15.19 -5.18
C LYS A 648 61.43 -15.59 -5.57
N LYS A 649 60.47 -14.74 -5.20
CA LYS A 649 59.04 -14.92 -5.53
C LYS A 649 58.78 -14.72 -7.02
N TRP A 650 57.69 -15.31 -7.51
CA TRP A 650 57.21 -15.12 -8.89
C TRP A 650 56.48 -13.79 -8.98
N THR A 651 56.79 -12.93 -9.94
CA THR A 651 56.26 -11.56 -9.94
C THR A 651 55.60 -11.16 -11.23
N VAL A 652 54.58 -10.31 -11.14
CA VAL A 652 54.07 -9.51 -12.26
C VAL A 652 54.22 -8.04 -11.89
N LYS A 653 54.90 -7.29 -12.74
CA LYS A 653 55.09 -5.85 -12.60
C LYS A 653 54.20 -5.12 -13.59
N MET A 654 53.37 -4.22 -13.08
CA MET A 654 52.61 -3.24 -13.86
C MET A 654 53.45 -1.97 -13.93
N VAL A 655 53.90 -1.61 -15.12
CA VAL A 655 54.77 -0.45 -15.34
C VAL A 655 53.92 0.81 -15.46
N ASP A 656 54.29 1.87 -14.72
CA ASP A 656 53.56 3.15 -14.72
C ASP A 656 52.05 3.01 -14.42
N ALA A 657 51.72 2.25 -13.37
CA ALA A 657 50.33 2.04 -12.98
C ALA A 657 49.72 3.34 -12.45
N LYS A 658 48.48 3.63 -12.89
CA LYS A 658 47.75 4.86 -12.58
C LYS A 658 46.71 4.58 -11.51
N PHE A 659 46.89 5.13 -10.32
CA PHE A 659 46.01 4.89 -9.18
C PHE A 659 45.96 6.11 -8.25
N SER A 660 45.13 6.01 -7.20
CA SER A 660 45.00 7.05 -6.18
C SER A 660 45.19 6.42 -4.81
N LEU A 661 45.86 7.15 -3.92
CA LEU A 661 46.02 6.77 -2.53
C LEU A 661 45.05 7.56 -1.66
N PRO A 662 44.52 6.98 -0.58
CA PRO A 662 43.69 7.72 0.37
C PRO A 662 44.39 8.97 0.88
N ARG A 663 43.71 10.13 0.82
CA ARG A 663 44.27 11.40 1.28
C ARG A 663 44.71 11.32 2.74
N ARG A 664 45.97 11.66 3.01
CA ARG A 664 46.51 11.81 4.38
C ARG A 664 46.24 13.22 4.87
N GLU A 665 45.11 13.42 5.55
CA GLU A 665 44.90 14.66 6.30
C GLU A 665 45.91 14.73 7.46
N LYS A 666 46.51 15.91 7.67
CA LYS A 666 47.36 16.17 8.84
C LYS A 666 46.46 16.38 10.06
N GLY A 667 46.03 15.30 10.70
CA GLY A 667 45.14 15.30 11.88
C GLY A 667 44.59 13.90 12.20
N GLU A 668 43.82 13.76 13.28
CA GLU A 668 43.06 12.53 13.55
C GLU A 668 42.01 12.33 12.43
N ILE A 669 42.11 11.21 11.73
CA ILE A 669 41.16 10.84 10.68
C ILE A 669 39.81 10.57 11.33
N HIS A 670 38.75 11.23 10.85
CA HIS A 670 37.39 11.00 11.33
C HIS A 670 37.05 9.49 11.26
N PRO A 671 36.48 8.87 12.30
CA PRO A 671 36.23 7.42 12.35
C PRO A 671 35.50 6.87 11.12
N GLU A 672 34.54 7.62 10.58
CA GLU A 672 33.80 7.28 9.37
C GLU A 672 34.69 7.21 8.13
N GLN A 673 35.60 8.18 7.95
CA GLN A 673 36.55 8.16 6.85
C GLN A 673 37.52 6.99 6.99
N LYS A 674 37.94 6.66 8.21
CA LYS A 674 38.80 5.48 8.48
C LYS A 674 38.12 4.19 8.04
N ILE A 675 36.82 4.03 8.28
CA ILE A 675 36.06 2.86 7.82
C ILE A 675 35.92 2.87 6.30
N ARG A 676 35.53 3.99 5.69
CA ARG A 676 35.34 4.10 4.23
C ARG A 676 36.59 3.73 3.43
N ARG A 677 37.79 4.06 3.93
CA ARG A 677 39.08 3.68 3.29
C ARG A 677 39.29 2.18 3.09
N ARG A 678 38.57 1.35 3.85
CA ARG A 678 38.64 -0.11 3.77
C ARG A 678 37.81 -0.69 2.60
N PHE A 679 36.96 0.14 1.99
CA PHE A 679 36.04 -0.25 0.92
C PHE A 679 36.44 0.43 -0.38
N VAL A 680 36.12 -0.21 -1.51
CA VAL A 680 36.36 0.32 -2.85
C VAL A 680 35.04 0.57 -3.57
N ASN A 681 35.04 1.57 -4.44
CA ASN A 681 33.97 1.82 -5.40
C ASN A 681 34.45 1.45 -6.82
N LEU A 682 33.58 0.80 -7.60
CA LEU A 682 33.89 0.31 -8.95
C LEU A 682 33.49 1.29 -10.06
N GLU A 683 33.13 2.53 -9.77
CA GLU A 683 32.76 3.50 -10.80
C GLU A 683 33.96 4.36 -11.21
N GLY A 684 35.01 4.43 -10.37
CA GLY A 684 36.26 5.11 -10.69
C GLY A 684 36.10 6.63 -10.80
N LEU A 685 35.41 7.22 -9.83
CA LEU A 685 35.18 8.67 -9.75
C LEU A 685 36.44 9.45 -9.35
N GLU A 686 37.43 8.79 -8.79
CA GLU A 686 38.69 9.41 -8.38
C GLU A 686 39.65 9.54 -9.57
N TYR A 687 40.21 10.74 -9.75
CA TYR A 687 41.30 10.95 -10.69
C TYR A 687 42.56 10.26 -10.16
N ALA A 688 43.28 9.54 -11.04
CA ALA A 688 44.57 8.95 -10.72
C ALA A 688 45.58 10.07 -10.41
N GLU A 689 46.02 10.14 -9.16
CA GLU A 689 47.01 11.13 -8.67
C GLU A 689 48.45 10.57 -8.72
N GLU A 690 48.61 9.24 -8.71
CA GLU A 690 49.91 8.56 -8.65
C GLU A 690 50.23 7.80 -9.96
N HIS A 691 51.53 7.74 -10.27
CA HIS A 691 52.11 7.15 -11.49
C HIS A 691 53.37 6.35 -11.14
N ASP A 692 53.18 5.16 -10.58
CA ASP A 692 54.27 4.35 -10.02
C ASP A 692 54.21 2.90 -10.49
N ASP A 693 55.35 2.21 -10.44
CA ASP A 693 55.42 0.80 -10.77
C ASP A 693 54.83 -0.05 -9.64
N ILE A 694 53.87 -0.92 -9.95
CA ILE A 694 53.28 -1.88 -9.01
C ILE A 694 53.84 -3.26 -9.28
N THR A 695 54.40 -3.91 -8.26
CA THR A 695 54.90 -5.30 -8.35
C THR A 695 54.08 -6.21 -7.45
N VAL A 696 53.39 -7.16 -8.05
CA VAL A 696 52.67 -8.23 -7.34
C VAL A 696 53.54 -9.47 -7.31
N SER A 697 53.71 -10.09 -6.15
CA SER A 697 54.50 -11.30 -5.95
C SER A 697 53.64 -12.46 -5.47
N PHE A 698 53.94 -13.66 -5.98
CA PHE A 698 53.23 -14.91 -5.71
C PHE A 698 54.22 -15.98 -5.24
N ASP A 699 53.70 -16.93 -4.45
CA ASP A 699 54.50 -18.04 -3.95
C ASP A 699 54.72 -19.11 -5.03
N THR A 700 53.76 -19.26 -5.94
CA THR A 700 53.80 -20.27 -7.00
C THR A 700 53.83 -19.66 -8.40
N GLU A 701 54.47 -20.37 -9.33
CA GLU A 701 54.46 -20.04 -10.77
C GLU A 701 53.02 -20.05 -11.31
N GLN A 702 52.24 -21.05 -10.89
CA GLN A 702 50.86 -21.26 -11.34
C GLN A 702 49.94 -20.08 -10.98
N GLU A 703 50.04 -19.52 -9.77
CA GLU A 703 49.27 -18.33 -9.39
C GLU A 703 49.64 -17.10 -10.19
N ARG A 704 50.95 -16.86 -10.35
CA ARG A 704 51.46 -15.78 -11.20
C ARG A 704 50.94 -15.92 -12.64
N ASP A 705 50.92 -17.13 -13.18
CA ASP A 705 50.44 -17.38 -14.55
C ASP A 705 48.93 -17.20 -14.67
N ARG A 706 48.14 -17.65 -13.69
CA ARG A 706 46.69 -17.39 -13.65
C ARG A 706 46.40 -15.88 -13.60
N PHE A 707 47.15 -15.13 -12.80
CA PHE A 707 47.01 -13.68 -12.74
C PHE A 707 47.40 -13.02 -14.07
N ALA A 708 48.54 -13.42 -14.66
CA ALA A 708 49.03 -12.88 -15.92
C ALA A 708 48.08 -13.16 -17.10
N GLN A 709 47.44 -14.33 -17.12
CA GLN A 709 46.45 -14.69 -18.14
C GLN A 709 45.17 -13.86 -18.08
N ALA A 710 44.82 -13.32 -16.90
CA ALA A 710 43.63 -12.50 -16.70
C ALA A 710 43.86 -11.01 -17.02
N LEU A 711 45.11 -10.60 -17.32
CA LEU A 711 45.43 -9.21 -17.68
C LEU A 711 44.96 -8.87 -19.11
N PRO A 712 44.64 -7.59 -19.38
CA PRO A 712 44.15 -7.15 -20.69
C PRO A 712 45.22 -7.13 -21.79
N ALA A 713 46.50 -7.34 -21.45
CA ALA A 713 47.60 -7.48 -22.39
C ALA A 713 48.61 -8.53 -21.91
N SER A 714 49.33 -9.15 -22.85
CA SER A 714 50.31 -10.21 -22.56
C SER A 714 51.51 -9.69 -21.76
N THR A 715 52.01 -10.51 -20.84
CA THR A 715 53.21 -10.19 -20.07
C THR A 715 54.47 -10.39 -20.92
N THR A 716 55.40 -9.44 -20.83
CA THR A 716 56.73 -9.55 -21.44
C THR A 716 57.73 -10.07 -20.41
N VAL A 717 58.72 -10.87 -20.83
CA VAL A 717 59.79 -11.30 -19.91
C VAL A 717 60.69 -10.09 -19.65
N GLY A 718 60.72 -9.61 -18.41
CA GLY A 718 61.57 -8.48 -18.03
C GLY A 718 63.02 -8.79 -18.37
N ARG A 719 63.60 -8.06 -19.35
CA ARG A 719 65.03 -8.15 -19.67
C ARG A 719 65.79 -7.52 -18.52
N GLY A 720 66.20 -8.33 -17.55
CA GLY A 720 67.14 -7.90 -16.53
C GLY A 720 68.42 -7.43 -17.20
N ILE A 721 68.63 -6.12 -17.27
CA ILE A 721 69.90 -5.53 -17.72
C ILE A 721 70.95 -5.95 -16.70
N THR A 722 71.65 -7.04 -17.00
CA THR A 722 72.85 -7.46 -16.28
C THR A 722 74.00 -6.64 -16.85
N LEU A 723 74.18 -5.41 -16.37
CA LEU A 723 75.45 -4.71 -16.50
C LEU A 723 76.46 -5.40 -15.57
N LYS A 724 77.04 -6.51 -16.06
CA LYS A 724 78.29 -7.01 -15.51
C LYS A 724 79.35 -5.93 -15.72
N ARG A 725 79.67 -5.17 -14.66
CA ARG A 725 80.94 -4.46 -14.58
C ARG A 725 82.05 -5.49 -14.78
N ARG A 726 82.83 -5.35 -15.85
CA ARG A 726 84.15 -5.97 -15.93
C ARG A 726 85.07 -5.16 -15.02
N ILE A 727 85.50 -5.83 -13.95
CA ILE A 727 86.63 -5.63 -13.02
C ILE A 727 86.98 -4.17 -12.73
#